data_AF-A0A822ASJ1-F1
#
_entry.id   AF-A0A822ASJ1-F1
#
_cell.length_a   1.000
_cell.length_b   1.000
_cell.length_c   1.000
_cell.angle_alpha   90.00
_cell.angle_beta   90.00
_cell.angle_gamma   90.00
#
_symmetry.space_group_name_H-M   'P 1'
#
loop_
_entity.id
_entity.type
_entity.pdbx_description
1 polymer ?
#
loop_
_entity_poly.entity_id
_entity_poly.type
_entity_poly.pdbx_seq_one_letter_code
_entity_poly.pdbx_strand_id
1 'polypeptide(L)'
;MSRGAIDFISLMYNVDMQTSLIEMVRSTVILTLNPEYSQIDGGFYLLTDAFERNCKNVPDGRCKIYTNTRVKGVHYIENPNNSSIRPWVRLVIGENSTTIRFDSVIVSTTARAASLIEFEPRSLFIDKYRALRQLHYDCATKIAHSFSRPFWRAENIQGGYSITDLPIRFVFYNNFNTTANSVNDGAFILTSYVWATDALLWSALSKDQTCEKSLQDLIQLHNRSDIRSLVVSCEVKNWCTDQYAHGAYALFTPNQETNLHDELGTSIKNIVHFTGEHISYVHRWIEGAIQSSMRVLMFYQEEDFDVAIIDGGALGLATALNLAKKAKDKRIVILQREDDVKPLELAPFHLVNERYYLSKLGQLVLPMWRELEKEANMSPNSLLNTLNGFLYIGQSVSDMIEFCRNLSVANCTQWSSTQMSSGQSFITVNQPGLHLSQSGFINVTLLNTVLRILVTKTPNILIRDKETFLSVQQISDQSRMHITTDRGSLTADKIIFLPGAFTKTMMNTLGLNLSINLYELPSAVHFRRLQSSSNLTVSTWSFVSANGDYYAGFPQDQSNYLRVEPRINPTTMLTINSPLNRTNKPDQQIIDRMLTWVGQHLSQTIDLTNPIMPTDTTLDSMLSDRGFILDYVPGFEQKLVLGTDSWSSIQYIPAFAEILARLILTNGSSTWSDDYGSIIQDFSVNINGRIIQPEPTPQPNGVANTKNNTALIFSVLLSIYFLLSVDV
;
A
#
# COMPACT_ATOMS: atom_id res chain seq x y z
N MET A 1 16.24 15.66 -29.87
CA MET A 1 17.69 15.87 -29.66
C MET A 1 18.41 15.65 -31.00
N SER A 2 19.55 16.30 -31.22
CA SER A 2 20.40 15.99 -32.37
C SER A 2 21.06 14.62 -32.20
N ARG A 3 21.49 13.98 -33.29
CA ARG A 3 22.18 12.69 -33.23
C ARG A 3 23.47 12.75 -32.39
N GLY A 4 24.27 13.80 -32.56
CA GLY A 4 25.47 14.00 -31.74
C GLY A 4 25.18 14.20 -30.25
N ALA A 5 24.04 14.81 -29.89
CA ALA A 5 23.63 14.90 -28.49
C ALA A 5 23.21 13.53 -27.92
N ILE A 6 22.52 12.71 -28.71
CA ILE A 6 22.17 11.33 -28.34
C ILE A 6 23.46 10.51 -28.15
N ASP A 7 24.38 10.57 -29.11
CA ASP A 7 25.65 9.83 -29.04
C ASP A 7 26.49 10.27 -27.84
N PHE A 8 26.58 11.58 -27.57
CA PHE A 8 27.29 12.10 -26.40
C PHE A 8 26.66 11.64 -25.08
N ILE A 9 25.33 11.72 -24.96
CA ILE A 9 24.61 11.29 -23.75
C ILE A 9 24.79 9.80 -23.52
N SER A 10 24.60 8.98 -24.57
CA SER A 10 24.82 7.53 -24.51
C SER A 10 26.25 7.20 -24.12
N LEU A 11 27.24 7.91 -24.67
CA LEU A 11 28.65 7.67 -24.38
C LEU A 11 29.02 8.05 -22.93
N MET A 12 28.61 9.23 -22.47
CA MET A 12 29.03 9.83 -21.20
C MET A 12 28.28 9.26 -20.00
N TYR A 13 27.01 8.91 -20.17
CA TYR A 13 26.14 8.45 -19.08
C TYR A 13 25.84 6.95 -19.13
N ASN A 14 26.29 6.25 -20.18
CA ASN A 14 25.99 4.83 -20.42
C ASN A 14 24.51 4.48 -20.25
N VAL A 15 23.64 5.35 -20.76
CA VAL A 15 22.19 5.19 -20.61
C VAL A 15 21.72 4.07 -21.52
N ASP A 16 21.25 2.98 -20.93
CA ASP A 16 20.52 1.97 -21.68
C ASP A 16 19.15 2.52 -22.06
N MET A 17 18.98 2.80 -23.36
CA MET A 17 17.76 3.35 -23.95
C MET A 17 16.55 2.40 -23.84
N GLN A 18 16.75 1.15 -23.42
CA GLN A 18 15.67 0.19 -23.15
C GLN A 18 15.06 0.33 -21.75
N THR A 19 15.68 1.13 -20.88
CA THR A 19 15.24 1.37 -19.49
C THR A 19 13.94 2.18 -19.45
N SER A 20 13.04 1.88 -18.50
CA SER A 20 11.85 2.72 -18.30
C SER A 20 12.20 4.12 -17.77
N LEU A 21 11.38 5.12 -18.09
CA LEU A 21 11.56 6.49 -17.57
C LEU A 21 11.56 6.51 -16.03
N ILE A 22 10.66 5.74 -15.41
CA ILE A 22 10.55 5.63 -13.94
C ILE A 22 11.87 5.12 -13.36
N GLU A 23 12.47 4.11 -13.98
CA GLU A 23 13.75 3.57 -13.53
C GLU A 23 14.92 4.54 -13.66
N MET A 24 14.94 5.31 -14.73
CA MET A 24 15.97 6.33 -14.94
C MET A 24 15.87 7.45 -13.89
N VAL A 25 14.64 7.92 -13.60
CA VAL A 25 14.40 8.91 -12.55
C VAL A 25 14.79 8.35 -11.18
N ARG A 26 14.36 7.12 -10.86
CA ARG A 26 14.65 6.49 -9.57
C ARG A 26 16.15 6.30 -9.35
N SER A 27 16.88 5.81 -10.35
CA SER A 27 18.33 5.66 -10.30
C SER A 27 19.04 7.00 -10.06
N THR A 28 18.57 8.07 -10.73
CA THR A 28 19.11 9.42 -10.54
C THR A 28 18.86 9.91 -9.12
N VAL A 29 17.63 9.78 -8.62
CA VAL A 29 17.23 10.20 -7.27
C VAL A 29 18.05 9.47 -6.20
N ILE A 30 18.18 8.14 -6.28
CA ILE A 30 18.95 7.34 -5.32
C ILE A 30 20.41 7.80 -5.24
N LEU A 31 21.02 8.15 -6.38
CA LEU A 31 22.42 8.55 -6.45
C LEU A 31 22.67 10.04 -6.12
N THR A 32 21.66 10.91 -6.24
CA THR A 32 21.85 12.37 -6.11
C THR A 32 21.26 12.98 -4.85
N LEU A 33 20.21 12.40 -4.26
CA LEU A 33 19.52 12.98 -3.11
C LEU A 33 20.05 12.49 -1.76
N ASN A 34 20.89 11.47 -1.72
CA ASN A 34 21.46 10.94 -0.49
C ASN A 34 22.99 10.84 -0.61
N PRO A 35 23.75 11.87 -0.19
CA PRO A 35 25.18 11.97 -0.48
C PRO A 35 26.08 11.12 0.44
N GLU A 36 25.52 10.53 1.51
CA GLU A 36 26.29 9.76 2.48
C GLU A 36 26.30 8.27 2.12
N TYR A 37 27.47 7.77 1.76
CA TYR A 37 27.71 6.35 1.50
C TYR A 37 28.56 5.75 2.61
N SER A 38 28.14 4.59 3.11
CA SER A 38 28.92 3.77 4.05
C SER A 38 29.60 2.63 3.29
N GLN A 39 30.80 2.27 3.72
CA GLN A 39 31.54 1.13 3.20
C GLN A 39 31.91 0.16 4.34
N ILE A 40 32.17 -1.09 3.97
CA ILE A 40 32.76 -2.07 4.88
C ILE A 40 34.26 -2.09 4.60
N ASP A 41 35.05 -1.58 5.55
CA ASP A 41 36.50 -1.62 5.45
C ASP A 41 36.99 -3.08 5.37
N GLY A 42 37.82 -3.36 4.38
CA GLY A 42 38.24 -4.73 4.04
C GLY A 42 37.36 -5.41 2.99
N GLY A 43 36.22 -4.82 2.60
CA GLY A 43 35.40 -5.26 1.47
C GLY A 43 34.12 -6.02 1.87
N PHE A 44 33.20 -6.12 0.91
CA PHE A 44 31.84 -6.63 1.16
C PHE A 44 31.75 -8.13 1.46
N TYR A 45 32.79 -8.93 1.22
CA TYR A 45 32.78 -10.37 1.58
C TYR A 45 32.71 -10.59 3.10
N LEU A 46 33.15 -9.61 3.90
CA LEU A 46 33.04 -9.66 5.36
C LEU A 46 31.57 -9.74 5.83
N LEU A 47 30.64 -9.21 5.04
CA LEU A 47 29.20 -9.33 5.32
C LEU A 47 28.73 -10.79 5.19
N THR A 48 29.13 -11.49 4.13
CA THR A 48 28.79 -12.91 3.94
C THR A 48 29.45 -13.78 5.00
N ASP A 49 30.70 -13.50 5.37
CA ASP A 49 31.40 -14.22 6.44
C ASP A 49 30.73 -14.00 7.81
N ALA A 50 30.23 -12.80 8.06
CA ALA A 50 29.47 -12.51 9.27
C ALA A 50 28.16 -13.30 9.33
N PHE A 51 27.42 -13.41 8.22
CA PHE A 51 26.21 -14.23 8.15
C PHE A 51 26.51 -15.71 8.38
N GLU A 52 27.58 -16.23 7.77
CA GLU A 52 27.99 -17.63 7.98
C GLU A 52 28.36 -17.89 9.45
N ARG A 53 29.16 -17.01 10.07
CA ARG A 53 29.51 -17.10 11.50
C ARG A 53 28.28 -17.04 12.39
N ASN A 54 27.35 -16.12 12.12
CA ASN A 54 26.12 -15.99 12.90
C ASN A 54 25.24 -17.24 12.77
N CYS A 55 25.12 -17.83 11.58
CA CYS A 55 24.42 -19.09 11.38
C CYS A 55 25.04 -20.24 12.20
N LYS A 56 26.37 -20.37 12.19
CA LYS A 56 27.09 -21.39 12.98
C LYS A 56 26.90 -21.24 14.49
N ASN A 57 26.66 -20.02 14.97
CA ASN A 57 26.43 -19.74 16.38
C ASN A 57 24.98 -19.98 16.85
N VAL A 58 24.04 -20.31 15.94
CA VAL A 58 22.66 -20.63 16.32
C VAL A 58 22.62 -21.98 17.05
N PRO A 59 22.09 -22.04 18.30
CA PRO A 59 22.03 -23.28 19.07
C PRO A 59 21.27 -24.42 18.37
N ASP A 60 21.63 -25.65 18.72
CA ASP A 60 20.94 -26.89 18.36
C ASP A 60 20.92 -27.20 16.85
N GLY A 61 21.83 -26.61 16.08
CA GLY A 61 21.94 -26.87 14.64
C GLY A 61 20.71 -26.41 13.85
N ARG A 62 19.96 -25.44 14.37
CA ARG A 62 18.76 -24.87 13.71
C ARG A 62 19.10 -24.09 12.44
N CYS A 63 20.34 -23.66 12.28
CA CYS A 63 20.84 -23.07 11.04
C CYS A 63 21.89 -23.99 10.40
N LYS A 64 21.66 -24.40 9.15
CA LYS A 64 22.56 -25.26 8.38
C LYS A 64 22.79 -24.65 7.00
N ILE A 65 24.05 -24.59 6.60
CA ILE A 65 24.45 -24.10 5.28
C ILE A 65 24.94 -25.28 4.46
N TYR A 66 24.32 -25.47 3.28
CA TYR A 66 24.71 -26.48 2.31
C TYR A 66 25.29 -25.79 1.08
N THR A 67 26.61 -25.87 0.89
CA THR A 67 27.28 -25.39 -0.32
C THR A 67 27.31 -26.49 -1.39
N ASN A 68 27.61 -26.14 -2.64
CA ASN A 68 27.68 -27.09 -3.77
C ASN A 68 26.41 -27.95 -3.96
N THR A 69 25.27 -27.43 -3.52
CA THR A 69 23.98 -28.14 -3.51
C THR A 69 22.99 -27.34 -4.34
N ARG A 70 22.83 -27.71 -5.62
CA ARG A 70 21.89 -27.02 -6.51
C ARG A 70 20.45 -27.45 -6.21
N VAL A 71 19.55 -26.50 -6.00
CA VAL A 71 18.11 -26.76 -5.98
C VAL A 71 17.61 -26.89 -7.42
N LYS A 72 17.01 -28.03 -7.74
CA LYS A 72 16.42 -28.32 -9.06
C LYS A 72 14.90 -28.14 -9.05
N GLY A 73 14.24 -28.41 -7.92
CA GLY A 73 12.79 -28.37 -7.82
C GLY A 73 12.29 -27.90 -6.45
N VAL A 74 11.15 -27.21 -6.47
CA VAL A 74 10.39 -26.71 -5.31
C VAL A 74 8.93 -27.11 -5.53
N HIS A 75 8.51 -28.22 -4.92
CA HIS A 75 7.18 -28.79 -5.15
C HIS A 75 6.29 -28.54 -3.94
N TYR A 76 5.25 -27.74 -4.12
CA TYR A 76 4.19 -27.52 -3.14
C TYR A 76 3.28 -28.75 -3.09
N ILE A 77 3.08 -29.28 -1.88
CA ILE A 77 2.26 -30.47 -1.62
C ILE A 77 1.07 -30.07 -0.76
N GLU A 78 -0.11 -30.13 -1.36
CA GLU A 78 -1.40 -29.99 -0.69
C GLU A 78 -1.97 -31.36 -0.32
N ASN A 79 -2.67 -31.47 0.81
CA ASN A 79 -3.30 -32.72 1.23
C ASN A 79 -4.84 -32.59 1.28
N PRO A 80 -5.51 -32.68 0.12
CA PRO A 80 -6.95 -32.40 0.02
C PRO A 80 -7.82 -33.39 0.81
N ASN A 81 -7.31 -34.60 1.10
CA ASN A 81 -8.08 -35.66 1.76
C ASN A 81 -7.90 -35.69 3.29
N ASN A 82 -7.04 -34.84 3.85
CA ASN A 82 -6.83 -34.77 5.29
C ASN A 82 -6.45 -33.34 5.71
N SER A 83 -7.46 -32.54 6.05
CA SER A 83 -7.32 -31.16 6.52
C SER A 83 -6.51 -31.02 7.82
N SER A 84 -6.21 -32.13 8.51
CA SER A 84 -5.37 -32.13 9.71
C SER A 84 -3.86 -32.03 9.39
N ILE A 85 -3.45 -32.30 8.14
CA ILE A 85 -2.06 -32.25 7.72
C ILE A 85 -1.82 -30.94 6.97
N ARG A 86 -1.03 -30.05 7.58
CA ARG A 86 -0.63 -28.78 6.96
C ARG A 86 0.08 -29.01 5.62
N PRO A 87 -0.14 -28.14 4.61
CA PRO A 87 0.63 -28.21 3.37
C PRO A 87 2.13 -27.99 3.64
N TRP A 88 2.97 -28.51 2.75
CA TRP A 88 4.42 -28.48 2.91
C TRP A 88 5.14 -28.44 1.55
N VAL A 89 6.45 -28.24 1.57
CA VAL A 89 7.29 -28.12 0.37
C VAL A 89 8.30 -29.26 0.31
N ARG A 90 8.35 -29.94 -0.84
CA ARG A 90 9.41 -30.88 -1.18
C ARG A 90 10.46 -30.14 -2.01
N LEU A 91 11.67 -29.99 -1.48
CA LEU A 91 12.83 -29.55 -2.26
C LEU A 91 13.48 -30.75 -2.94
N VAL A 92 13.86 -30.58 -4.21
CA VAL A 92 14.68 -31.52 -4.98
C VAL A 92 16.06 -30.90 -5.17
N ILE A 93 17.11 -31.58 -4.68
CA ILE A 93 18.47 -31.03 -4.61
C ILE A 93 19.54 -31.98 -5.17
N GLY A 94 20.64 -31.39 -5.62
CA GLY A 94 21.84 -32.09 -6.07
C GLY A 94 21.67 -32.82 -7.40
N GLU A 95 22.74 -33.50 -7.84
CA GLU A 95 22.70 -34.25 -9.11
C GLU A 95 21.86 -35.53 -9.04
N ASN A 96 21.86 -36.19 -7.87
CA ASN A 96 21.08 -37.40 -7.63
C ASN A 96 19.59 -37.13 -7.28
N SER A 97 19.12 -35.88 -7.42
CA SER A 97 17.74 -35.47 -7.15
C SER A 97 17.20 -35.93 -5.78
N THR A 98 18.01 -35.76 -4.74
CA THR A 98 17.60 -36.08 -3.37
C THR A 98 16.47 -35.14 -2.94
N THR A 99 15.50 -35.65 -2.18
CA THR A 99 14.35 -34.85 -1.74
C THR A 99 14.38 -34.59 -0.24
N ILE A 100 14.01 -33.36 0.15
CA ILE A 100 13.93 -32.93 1.54
C ILE A 100 12.59 -32.22 1.76
N ARG A 101 11.94 -32.50 2.89
CA ARG A 101 10.70 -31.84 3.32
C ARG A 101 11.02 -30.58 4.12
N PHE A 102 10.31 -29.51 3.81
CA PHE A 102 10.26 -28.26 4.58
C PHE A 102 8.80 -27.84 4.76
N ASP A 103 8.48 -27.18 5.87
CA ASP A 103 7.14 -26.60 6.07
C ASP A 103 6.95 -25.33 5.23
N SER A 104 8.05 -24.72 4.79
CA SER A 104 8.07 -23.44 4.09
C SER A 104 9.43 -23.20 3.43
N VAL A 105 9.43 -22.45 2.31
CA VAL A 105 10.64 -22.17 1.52
C VAL A 105 10.68 -20.70 1.11
N ILE A 106 11.85 -20.06 1.29
CA ILE A 106 12.14 -18.73 0.77
C ILE A 106 13.14 -18.87 -0.38
N VAL A 107 12.75 -18.46 -1.59
CA VAL A 107 13.60 -18.43 -2.78
C VAL A 107 14.28 -17.05 -2.85
N SER A 108 15.59 -17.01 -2.61
CA SER A 108 16.39 -15.77 -2.56
C SER A 108 17.35 -15.56 -3.75
N THR A 109 17.19 -16.34 -4.81
CA THR A 109 18.03 -16.26 -6.02
C THR A 109 17.66 -15.06 -6.89
N THR A 110 18.47 -14.75 -7.91
CA THR A 110 18.02 -13.84 -8.99
C THR A 110 16.79 -14.41 -9.71
N ALA A 111 16.01 -13.57 -10.37
CA ALA A 111 14.85 -14.04 -11.12
C ALA A 111 15.24 -15.01 -12.25
N ARG A 112 16.39 -14.76 -12.90
CA ARG A 112 16.92 -15.62 -13.96
C ARG A 112 17.34 -16.99 -13.44
N ALA A 113 18.04 -17.04 -12.31
CA ALA A 113 18.38 -18.32 -11.67
C ALA A 113 17.12 -19.08 -11.20
N ALA A 114 16.13 -18.37 -10.63
CA ALA A 114 14.86 -18.97 -10.24
C ALA A 114 14.12 -19.58 -11.44
N SER A 115 14.23 -19.00 -12.64
CA SER A 115 13.59 -19.52 -13.85
C SER A 115 14.08 -20.90 -14.29
N LEU A 116 15.23 -21.36 -13.76
CA LEU A 116 15.80 -22.69 -13.97
C LEU A 116 15.33 -23.72 -12.94
N ILE A 117 14.58 -23.30 -11.92
CA ILE A 117 14.02 -24.18 -10.89
C ILE A 117 12.63 -24.66 -11.35
N GLU A 118 12.38 -25.95 -11.18
CA GLU A 118 11.07 -26.56 -11.38
C GLU A 118 10.15 -26.24 -10.20
N PHE A 119 9.00 -25.63 -10.46
CA PHE A 119 7.99 -25.30 -9.47
C PHE A 119 6.71 -26.05 -9.81
N GLU A 120 6.27 -26.91 -8.89
CA GLU A 120 5.09 -27.75 -9.05
C GLU A 120 4.10 -27.55 -7.88
N PRO A 121 2.78 -27.69 -8.11
CA PRO A 121 2.13 -27.93 -9.40
C PRO A 121 2.17 -26.69 -10.30
N ARG A 122 2.47 -26.88 -11.59
CA ARG A 122 2.64 -25.78 -12.57
C ARG A 122 1.51 -24.75 -12.57
N SER A 123 0.27 -25.20 -12.32
CA SER A 123 -0.93 -24.35 -12.28
C SER A 123 -0.87 -23.24 -11.23
N LEU A 124 -0.18 -23.46 -10.10
CA LEU A 124 -0.06 -22.44 -9.04
C LEU A 124 1.02 -21.40 -9.34
N PHE A 125 1.92 -21.67 -10.29
CA PHE A 125 3.10 -20.84 -10.55
C PHE A 125 3.07 -20.16 -11.92
N ILE A 126 1.95 -20.17 -12.63
CA ILE A 126 1.90 -19.69 -14.02
C ILE A 126 2.31 -18.22 -14.16
N ASP A 127 1.76 -17.35 -13.30
CA ASP A 127 2.08 -15.92 -13.29
C ASP A 127 3.48 -15.65 -12.77
N LYS A 128 3.92 -16.43 -11.77
CA LYS A 128 5.31 -16.42 -11.29
C LYS A 128 6.29 -16.73 -12.42
N TYR A 129 6.04 -17.79 -13.19
CA TYR A 129 6.87 -18.17 -14.33
C TYR A 129 6.90 -17.10 -15.42
N ARG A 130 5.75 -16.50 -15.70
CA ARG A 130 5.64 -15.36 -16.63
C ARG A 130 6.54 -14.22 -16.16
N ALA A 131 6.42 -13.82 -14.89
CA ALA A 131 7.19 -12.72 -14.32
C ALA A 131 8.70 -12.99 -14.32
N LEU A 132 9.13 -14.16 -13.82
CA LEU A 132 10.54 -14.55 -13.76
C LEU A 132 11.22 -14.61 -15.14
N ARG A 133 10.50 -15.06 -16.17
CA ARG A 133 11.04 -15.17 -17.54
C ARG A 133 11.06 -13.85 -18.28
N GLN A 134 10.04 -13.02 -18.11
CA GLN A 134 9.91 -11.77 -18.86
C GLN A 134 10.75 -10.65 -18.27
N LEU A 135 11.03 -10.69 -16.96
CA LEU A 135 11.79 -9.66 -16.29
C LEU A 135 13.16 -9.44 -16.95
N HIS A 136 13.43 -8.18 -17.30
CA HIS A 136 14.73 -7.80 -17.83
C HIS A 136 15.77 -7.79 -16.71
N TYR A 137 16.85 -8.52 -16.95
CA TYR A 137 18.06 -8.55 -16.13
C TYR A 137 19.20 -8.10 -17.02
N ASP A 138 19.93 -7.10 -16.57
CA ASP A 138 21.03 -6.53 -17.30
C ASP A 138 22.31 -7.33 -17.04
N CYS A 139 23.27 -7.12 -17.93
CA CYS A 139 24.60 -7.68 -17.93
C CYS A 139 25.59 -6.70 -17.34
N ALA A 140 26.64 -7.19 -16.69
CA ALA A 140 27.73 -6.35 -16.23
C ALA A 140 29.06 -7.11 -16.24
N THR A 141 30.15 -6.38 -16.44
CA THR A 141 31.52 -6.90 -16.33
C THR A 141 32.39 -5.91 -15.59
N LYS A 142 33.08 -6.40 -14.55
CA LYS A 142 34.15 -5.68 -13.84
C LYS A 142 35.49 -6.33 -14.12
N ILE A 143 36.47 -5.51 -14.46
CA ILE A 143 37.87 -5.92 -14.66
C ILE A 143 38.73 -5.07 -13.76
N ALA A 144 39.46 -5.69 -12.84
CA ALA A 144 40.34 -5.01 -11.92
C ALA A 144 41.78 -5.47 -12.10
N HIS A 145 42.71 -4.51 -12.18
CA HIS A 145 44.14 -4.77 -12.17
C HIS A 145 44.75 -4.28 -10.86
N SER A 146 45.58 -5.11 -10.24
CA SER A 146 46.45 -4.71 -9.14
C SER A 146 47.85 -4.38 -9.67
N PHE A 147 48.51 -3.44 -9.02
CA PHE A 147 49.81 -2.91 -9.42
C PHE A 147 50.77 -2.88 -8.24
N SER A 148 52.05 -3.07 -8.50
CA SER A 148 53.12 -3.00 -7.49
C SER A 148 53.17 -1.66 -6.76
N ARG A 149 52.72 -0.59 -7.42
CA ARG A 149 52.57 0.78 -6.88
C ARG A 149 51.46 1.54 -7.61
N PRO A 150 50.82 2.55 -6.99
CA PRO A 150 49.75 3.32 -7.62
C PRO A 150 50.27 4.36 -8.62
N PHE A 151 50.64 3.92 -9.83
CA PHE A 151 51.32 4.78 -10.82
C PHE A 151 50.55 6.05 -11.20
N TRP A 152 49.21 5.99 -11.22
CA TRP A 152 48.32 7.09 -11.60
C TRP A 152 48.44 8.31 -10.68
N ARG A 153 48.95 8.14 -9.45
CA ARG A 153 49.22 9.27 -8.54
C ARG A 153 50.32 10.19 -9.06
N ALA A 154 51.28 9.66 -9.80
CA ALA A 154 52.31 10.47 -10.45
C ALA A 154 51.72 11.38 -11.56
N GLU A 155 50.50 11.08 -12.00
CA GLU A 155 49.72 11.87 -12.96
C GLU A 155 48.68 12.77 -12.26
N ASN A 156 48.79 12.92 -10.93
CA ASN A 156 47.86 13.68 -10.07
C ASN A 156 46.42 13.15 -10.07
N ILE A 157 46.22 11.86 -10.35
CA ILE A 157 44.91 11.22 -10.25
C ILE A 157 44.71 10.72 -8.80
N GLN A 158 43.71 11.27 -8.10
CA GLN A 158 43.41 10.99 -6.68
C GLN A 158 41.96 10.51 -6.51
N GLY A 159 41.57 9.52 -7.31
CA GLY A 159 40.20 8.97 -7.34
C GLY A 159 39.43 9.39 -8.59
N GLY A 160 38.11 9.21 -8.54
CA GLY A 160 37.22 9.48 -9.68
C GLY A 160 37.33 8.42 -10.77
N TYR A 161 36.94 8.78 -11.98
CA TYR A 161 36.94 7.88 -13.12
C TYR A 161 37.25 8.58 -14.44
N SER A 162 37.82 7.83 -15.38
CA SER A 162 37.99 8.23 -16.78
C SER A 162 36.92 7.58 -17.64
N ILE A 163 36.45 8.31 -18.66
CA ILE A 163 35.57 7.80 -19.72
C ILE A 163 36.37 7.75 -21.02
N THR A 164 36.28 6.65 -21.74
CA THR A 164 36.95 6.44 -23.04
C THR A 164 36.01 5.74 -24.02
N ASP A 165 36.27 5.94 -25.31
CA ASP A 165 35.69 5.19 -26.43
C ASP A 165 36.37 3.82 -26.65
N LEU A 166 37.46 3.52 -25.94
CA LEU A 166 38.05 2.19 -25.87
C LEU A 166 37.09 1.19 -25.19
N PRO A 167 37.22 -0.13 -25.47
CA PRO A 167 36.40 -1.17 -24.85
C PRO A 167 36.32 -1.15 -23.32
N ILE A 168 37.35 -0.63 -22.63
CA ILE A 168 37.36 -0.51 -21.16
C ILE A 168 36.36 0.51 -20.62
N ARG A 169 35.88 1.46 -21.44
CA ARG A 169 34.84 2.47 -21.21
C ARG A 169 35.00 3.32 -19.95
N PHE A 170 34.77 2.76 -18.76
CA PHE A 170 34.85 3.44 -17.47
C PHE A 170 35.98 2.86 -16.61
N VAL A 171 36.98 3.67 -16.32
CA VAL A 171 38.14 3.33 -15.49
C VAL A 171 38.00 4.03 -14.14
N PHE A 172 37.86 3.31 -13.03
CA PHE A 172 37.74 3.91 -11.70
C PHE A 172 39.05 3.79 -10.93
N TYR A 173 39.55 4.93 -10.46
CA TYR A 173 40.78 5.01 -9.68
C TYR A 173 40.46 4.93 -8.20
N ASN A 174 41.17 4.07 -7.50
CA ASN A 174 41.02 3.91 -6.08
C ASN A 174 41.62 5.11 -5.30
N ASN A 175 40.89 5.63 -4.30
CA ASN A 175 41.36 6.62 -3.33
C ASN A 175 41.17 6.21 -1.85
N PHE A 176 40.92 4.93 -1.55
CA PHE A 176 40.60 4.43 -0.20
C PHE A 176 41.73 4.65 0.82
N ASN A 177 42.99 4.69 0.39
CA ASN A 177 44.13 4.90 1.28
C ASN A 177 45.18 5.79 0.61
N THR A 178 45.20 7.08 0.95
CA THR A 178 46.13 8.08 0.39
C THR A 178 47.59 7.80 0.72
N THR A 179 47.88 6.96 1.74
CA THR A 179 49.23 6.52 2.09
C THR A 179 49.63 5.19 1.45
N ALA A 180 48.77 4.58 0.64
CA ALA A 180 49.05 3.29 0.00
C ALA A 180 50.25 3.37 -0.95
N ASN A 181 51.29 2.56 -0.75
CA ASN A 181 52.49 2.57 -1.58
C ASN A 181 52.78 1.22 -2.26
N SER A 182 52.03 0.17 -1.90
CA SER A 182 52.17 -1.18 -2.42
C SER A 182 50.82 -1.86 -2.74
N VAL A 183 50.86 -3.05 -3.36
CA VAL A 183 49.67 -3.89 -3.60
C VAL A 183 48.90 -4.14 -2.30
N ASN A 184 49.63 -4.46 -1.22
CA ASN A 184 49.06 -4.77 0.09
C ASN A 184 48.34 -3.57 0.72
N ASP A 185 48.63 -2.36 0.24
CA ASP A 185 47.99 -1.13 0.71
C ASP A 185 46.80 -0.71 -0.19
N GLY A 186 46.46 -1.48 -1.23
CA GLY A 186 45.31 -1.23 -2.10
C GLY A 186 45.63 -0.56 -3.45
N ALA A 187 46.82 -0.77 -4.01
CA ALA A 187 47.18 -0.28 -5.34
C ALA A 187 46.48 -1.07 -6.47
N PHE A 188 45.17 -0.88 -6.65
CA PHE A 188 44.40 -1.43 -7.77
C PHE A 188 43.55 -0.37 -8.48
N ILE A 189 43.23 -0.62 -9.75
CA ILE A 189 42.29 0.14 -10.56
C ILE A 189 41.18 -0.81 -10.99
N LEU A 190 39.92 -0.37 -10.90
CA LEU A 190 38.84 -1.01 -11.64
C LEU A 190 38.95 -0.54 -13.10
N THR A 191 39.81 -1.22 -13.85
CA THR A 191 40.20 -0.91 -15.22
C THR A 191 39.01 -0.84 -16.17
N SER A 192 37.97 -1.63 -15.91
CA SER A 192 36.72 -1.50 -16.64
C SER A 192 35.55 -1.84 -15.74
N TYR A 193 34.51 -1.03 -15.81
CA TYR A 193 33.17 -1.41 -15.37
C TYR A 193 32.16 -1.02 -16.43
N VAL A 194 31.58 -2.03 -17.06
CA VAL A 194 30.61 -1.87 -18.15
C VAL A 194 29.34 -2.67 -17.88
N TRP A 195 28.26 -2.23 -18.52
CA TRP A 195 26.92 -2.82 -18.41
C TRP A 195 26.32 -3.07 -19.80
N ALA A 196 25.18 -3.74 -19.87
CA ALA A 196 24.41 -3.96 -21.08
C ALA A 196 25.25 -4.51 -22.25
N THR A 197 25.13 -3.90 -23.42
CA THR A 197 25.80 -4.35 -24.65
C THR A 197 27.32 -4.30 -24.54
N ASP A 198 27.88 -3.31 -23.83
CA ASP A 198 29.34 -3.21 -23.63
C ASP A 198 29.86 -4.38 -22.77
N ALA A 199 29.07 -4.88 -21.82
CA ALA A 199 29.45 -6.04 -21.02
C ALA A 199 29.48 -7.35 -21.82
N LEU A 200 28.63 -7.48 -22.85
CA LEU A 200 28.58 -8.68 -23.70
C LEU A 200 29.86 -8.89 -24.51
N LEU A 201 30.57 -7.81 -24.87
CA LEU A 201 31.84 -7.88 -25.58
C LEU A 201 32.84 -8.78 -24.85
N TRP A 202 32.94 -8.61 -23.53
CA TRP A 202 33.88 -9.35 -22.69
C TRP A 202 33.46 -10.81 -22.46
N SER A 203 32.18 -11.14 -22.62
CA SER A 203 31.65 -12.50 -22.43
C SER A 203 32.15 -13.51 -23.47
N ALA A 204 32.61 -13.03 -24.62
CA ALA A 204 33.17 -13.87 -25.68
C ALA A 204 34.66 -14.20 -25.48
N LEU A 205 35.33 -13.55 -24.52
CA LEU A 205 36.76 -13.67 -24.28
C LEU A 205 37.06 -14.54 -23.06
N SER A 206 38.21 -15.22 -23.08
CA SER A 206 38.74 -15.85 -21.85
C SER A 206 39.17 -14.78 -20.83
N LYS A 207 39.35 -15.18 -19.56
CA LYS A 207 39.88 -14.30 -18.51
C LYS A 207 41.21 -13.67 -18.94
N ASP A 208 42.13 -14.47 -19.48
CA ASP A 208 43.46 -14.00 -19.89
C ASP A 208 43.40 -13.00 -21.05
N GLN A 209 42.55 -13.28 -22.05
CA GLN A 209 42.33 -12.35 -23.17
C GLN A 209 41.70 -11.04 -22.70
N THR A 210 40.74 -11.13 -21.78
CA THR A 210 40.08 -9.97 -21.16
C THR A 210 41.08 -9.10 -20.41
N CYS A 211 41.92 -9.71 -19.57
CA CYS A 211 42.96 -9.03 -18.82
C CYS A 211 44.00 -8.37 -19.73
N GLU A 212 44.50 -9.09 -20.73
CA GLU A 212 45.49 -8.56 -21.67
C GLU A 212 44.94 -7.39 -22.49
N LYS A 213 43.72 -7.51 -23.03
CA LYS A 213 43.09 -6.44 -23.82
C LYS A 213 42.81 -5.20 -22.98
N SER A 214 42.23 -5.37 -21.79
CA SER A 214 41.94 -4.24 -20.91
C SER A 214 43.20 -3.55 -20.38
N LEU A 215 44.29 -4.30 -20.15
CA LEU A 215 45.59 -3.71 -19.83
C LEU A 215 46.18 -2.91 -21.01
N GLN A 216 46.08 -3.41 -22.24
CA GLN A 216 46.50 -2.68 -23.44
C GLN A 216 45.74 -1.35 -23.57
N ASP A 217 44.42 -1.38 -23.38
CA ASP A 217 43.59 -0.18 -23.44
C ASP A 217 43.94 0.80 -22.31
N LEU A 218 44.27 0.32 -21.11
CA LEU A 218 44.73 1.16 -20.00
C LEU A 218 46.08 1.81 -20.30
N ILE A 219 47.02 1.06 -20.88
CA ILE A 219 48.32 1.58 -21.33
C ILE A 219 48.13 2.67 -22.40
N GLN A 220 47.20 2.47 -23.32
CA GLN A 220 46.86 3.45 -24.35
C GLN A 220 46.22 4.70 -23.74
N LEU A 221 45.27 4.55 -22.83
CA LEU A 221 44.59 5.65 -22.15
C LEU A 221 45.57 6.56 -21.41
N HIS A 222 46.52 5.98 -20.68
CA HIS A 222 47.54 6.73 -19.94
C HIS A 222 48.75 7.10 -20.79
N ASN A 223 48.88 6.55 -22.01
CA ASN A 223 50.04 6.69 -22.88
C ASN A 223 51.38 6.34 -22.18
N ARG A 224 51.38 5.21 -21.43
CA ARG A 224 52.50 4.82 -20.55
C ARG A 224 52.79 3.33 -20.64
N SER A 225 53.85 2.98 -21.39
CA SER A 225 54.24 1.57 -21.62
C SER A 225 54.78 0.85 -20.38
N ASP A 226 55.30 1.58 -19.39
CA ASP A 226 55.84 1.01 -18.15
C ASP A 226 54.75 0.39 -17.25
N ILE A 227 53.48 0.76 -17.42
CA ILE A 227 52.35 0.20 -16.67
C ILE A 227 52.34 -1.33 -16.73
N ARG A 228 52.69 -1.92 -17.88
CA ARG A 228 52.76 -3.38 -18.05
C ARG A 228 53.68 -4.04 -17.02
N SER A 229 54.82 -3.43 -16.72
CA SER A 229 55.80 -3.96 -15.76
C SER A 229 55.33 -3.84 -14.31
N LEU A 230 54.30 -3.04 -14.05
CA LEU A 230 53.76 -2.80 -12.71
C LEU A 230 52.61 -3.74 -12.36
N VAL A 231 51.98 -4.39 -13.34
CA VAL A 231 50.84 -5.28 -13.11
C VAL A 231 51.27 -6.47 -12.25
N VAL A 232 50.48 -6.74 -11.21
CA VAL A 232 50.68 -7.88 -10.30
C VAL A 232 49.62 -8.95 -10.54
N SER A 233 48.36 -8.56 -10.68
CA SER A 233 47.27 -9.50 -10.98
C SER A 233 46.12 -8.81 -11.72
N CYS A 234 45.27 -9.63 -12.33
CA CYS A 234 44.03 -9.21 -12.94
C CYS A 234 42.88 -10.14 -12.53
N GLU A 235 41.76 -9.55 -12.12
CA GLU A 235 40.53 -10.26 -11.81
C GLU A 235 39.38 -9.76 -12.66
N VAL A 236 38.58 -10.71 -13.16
CA VAL A 236 37.43 -10.45 -14.03
C VAL A 236 36.20 -11.05 -13.39
N LYS A 237 35.19 -10.22 -13.17
CA LYS A 237 33.84 -10.66 -12.79
C LYS A 237 32.87 -10.31 -13.91
N ASN A 238 32.43 -11.32 -14.63
CA ASN A 238 31.39 -11.20 -15.65
C ASN A 238 30.10 -11.85 -15.15
N TRP A 239 29.05 -11.06 -14.98
CA TRP A 239 27.75 -11.54 -14.51
C TRP A 239 26.89 -12.15 -15.62
N CYS A 240 27.18 -11.87 -16.90
CA CYS A 240 26.47 -12.44 -18.04
C CYS A 240 26.66 -13.96 -18.14
N THR A 241 27.86 -14.43 -17.79
CA THR A 241 28.25 -15.84 -17.87
C THR A 241 28.30 -16.50 -16.49
N ASP A 242 27.79 -15.84 -15.45
CA ASP A 242 27.77 -16.37 -14.10
C ASP A 242 26.70 -17.46 -13.95
N GLN A 243 27.14 -18.69 -13.65
CA GLN A 243 26.28 -19.87 -13.52
C GLN A 243 25.32 -19.87 -12.32
N TYR A 244 25.50 -18.94 -11.38
CA TYR A 244 24.67 -18.81 -10.17
C TYR A 244 23.73 -17.61 -10.26
N ALA A 245 24.17 -16.50 -10.85
CA ALA A 245 23.40 -15.27 -10.94
C ALA A 245 22.63 -15.12 -12.27
N HIS A 246 23.18 -15.61 -13.39
CA HIS A 246 22.57 -15.48 -14.73
C HIS A 246 22.18 -14.02 -15.10
N GLY A 247 22.97 -13.04 -14.67
CA GLY A 247 22.70 -11.61 -14.80
C GLY A 247 23.28 -10.81 -13.64
N ALA A 248 23.40 -9.50 -13.82
CA ALA A 248 23.97 -8.60 -12.81
C ALA A 248 22.90 -8.07 -11.84
N TYR A 249 21.81 -7.52 -12.39
CA TYR A 249 20.73 -6.92 -11.63
C TYR A 249 19.47 -6.78 -12.49
N ALA A 250 18.30 -6.65 -11.85
CA ALA A 250 17.07 -6.27 -12.54
C ALA A 250 17.14 -4.83 -13.02
N LEU A 251 16.57 -4.58 -14.21
CA LEU A 251 16.40 -3.24 -14.74
C LEU A 251 15.12 -3.20 -15.56
N PHE A 252 14.06 -2.62 -15.00
CA PHE A 252 12.74 -2.69 -15.62
C PHE A 252 12.68 -1.88 -16.91
N THR A 253 12.31 -2.57 -17.99
CA THR A 253 11.94 -1.92 -19.25
C THR A 253 10.50 -1.36 -19.15
N PRO A 254 10.06 -0.49 -20.08
CA PRO A 254 8.71 0.07 -20.03
C PRO A 254 7.61 -0.98 -19.77
N ASN A 255 6.70 -0.66 -18.84
CA ASN A 255 5.58 -1.48 -18.37
C ASN A 255 5.93 -2.74 -17.55
N GLN A 256 7.20 -3.11 -17.37
CA GLN A 256 7.53 -4.28 -16.55
C GLN A 256 7.20 -4.09 -15.06
N GLU A 257 7.39 -2.88 -14.52
CA GLU A 257 7.00 -2.57 -13.15
C GLU A 257 5.52 -2.88 -12.91
N THR A 258 4.65 -2.24 -13.69
CA THR A 258 3.19 -2.38 -13.56
C THR A 258 2.71 -3.82 -13.79
N ASN A 259 3.32 -4.54 -14.74
CA ASN A 259 2.79 -5.83 -15.18
C ASN A 259 3.36 -7.03 -14.41
N LEU A 260 4.57 -6.91 -13.86
CA LEU A 260 5.33 -8.06 -13.34
C LEU A 260 5.68 -7.92 -11.85
N HIS A 261 5.82 -6.72 -11.30
CA HIS A 261 6.39 -6.50 -9.97
C HIS A 261 5.62 -7.25 -8.86
N ASP A 262 4.29 -7.12 -8.84
CA ASP A 262 3.45 -7.80 -7.85
C ASP A 262 3.60 -9.32 -7.93
N GLU A 263 3.66 -9.85 -9.15
CA GLU A 263 3.84 -11.28 -9.40
C GLU A 263 5.24 -11.76 -9.02
N LEU A 264 6.29 -10.93 -9.07
CA LEU A 264 7.62 -11.29 -8.59
C LEU A 264 7.64 -11.46 -7.07
N GLY A 265 6.95 -10.59 -6.33
CA GLY A 265 6.90 -10.57 -4.87
C GLY A 265 5.88 -11.49 -4.22
N THR A 266 4.81 -11.88 -4.93
CA THR A 266 3.69 -12.66 -4.37
C THR A 266 4.14 -14.06 -3.92
N SER A 267 3.73 -14.48 -2.73
CA SER A 267 3.94 -15.82 -2.19
C SER A 267 2.98 -16.83 -2.83
N ILE A 268 3.40 -18.08 -2.95
CA ILE A 268 2.50 -19.16 -3.36
C ILE A 268 1.95 -19.83 -2.11
N LYS A 269 0.64 -19.68 -1.93
CA LYS A 269 -0.12 -20.26 -0.80
C LYS A 269 0.50 -19.94 0.56
N ASN A 270 1.21 -18.81 0.67
CA ASN A 270 1.90 -18.40 1.90
C ASN A 270 2.90 -19.42 2.47
N ILE A 271 3.44 -20.28 1.59
CA ILE A 271 4.37 -21.36 1.96
C ILE A 271 5.65 -21.31 1.11
N VAL A 272 5.56 -20.84 -0.14
CA VAL A 272 6.73 -20.56 -0.99
C VAL A 272 6.83 -19.06 -1.21
N HIS A 273 7.88 -18.45 -0.66
CA HIS A 273 8.11 -17.01 -0.68
C HIS A 273 9.27 -16.67 -1.59
N PHE A 274 9.28 -15.44 -2.08
CA PHE A 274 10.32 -14.94 -2.99
C PHE A 274 10.91 -13.65 -2.42
N THR A 275 12.24 -13.58 -2.43
CA THR A 275 13.01 -12.40 -2.05
C THR A 275 14.18 -12.22 -3.01
N GLY A 276 14.67 -10.99 -3.15
CA GLY A 276 15.78 -10.63 -4.00
C GLY A 276 15.68 -9.18 -4.42
N GLU A 277 16.78 -8.62 -4.91
CA GLU A 277 16.84 -7.21 -5.31
C GLU A 277 15.75 -6.83 -6.33
N HIS A 278 15.41 -7.75 -7.23
CA HIS A 278 14.37 -7.58 -8.26
C HIS A 278 12.93 -7.45 -7.74
N ILE A 279 12.70 -7.65 -6.44
CA ILE A 279 11.38 -7.52 -5.79
C ILE A 279 11.26 -6.17 -5.06
N SER A 280 12.36 -5.45 -4.89
CA SER A 280 12.34 -4.08 -4.35
C SER A 280 12.34 -3.06 -5.47
N TYR A 281 11.74 -1.90 -5.23
CA TYR A 281 11.90 -0.72 -6.08
C TYR A 281 13.33 -0.15 -6.03
N VAL A 282 14.13 -0.50 -5.02
CA VAL A 282 15.55 -0.15 -4.91
C VAL A 282 16.43 -1.30 -5.41
N HIS A 283 16.07 -1.87 -6.57
CA HIS A 283 16.82 -2.95 -7.21
C HIS A 283 18.23 -2.52 -7.62
N ARG A 284 19.06 -3.48 -8.04
CA ARG A 284 20.53 -3.41 -8.27
C ARG A 284 21.40 -3.38 -7.02
N TRP A 285 20.87 -2.96 -5.88
CA TRP A 285 21.63 -2.77 -4.66
C TRP A 285 21.32 -3.84 -3.62
N ILE A 286 22.28 -4.09 -2.73
CA ILE A 286 22.10 -5.00 -1.59
C ILE A 286 20.92 -4.56 -0.71
N GLU A 287 20.69 -3.25 -0.60
CA GLU A 287 19.54 -2.66 0.10
C GLU A 287 18.21 -3.22 -0.41
N GLY A 288 18.03 -3.33 -1.73
CA GLY A 288 16.80 -3.90 -2.31
C GLY A 288 16.57 -5.35 -1.87
N ALA A 289 17.64 -6.16 -1.83
CA ALA A 289 17.56 -7.55 -1.37
C ALA A 289 17.26 -7.66 0.14
N ILE A 290 17.79 -6.73 0.96
CA ILE A 290 17.48 -6.66 2.39
C ILE A 290 16.02 -6.29 2.60
N GLN A 291 15.53 -5.24 1.92
CA GLN A 291 14.15 -4.77 2.01
C GLN A 291 13.14 -5.87 1.64
N SER A 292 13.36 -6.56 0.50
CA SER A 292 12.49 -7.66 0.10
C SER A 292 12.53 -8.84 1.08
N SER A 293 13.69 -9.08 1.72
CA SER A 293 13.85 -10.17 2.68
C SER A 293 13.15 -9.85 4.00
N MET A 294 13.26 -8.61 4.47
CA MET A 294 12.53 -8.13 5.65
C MET A 294 11.01 -8.30 5.46
N ARG A 295 10.47 -8.00 4.28
CA ARG A 295 9.07 -8.25 3.94
C ARG A 295 8.64 -9.71 4.17
N VAL A 296 9.48 -10.67 3.79
CA VAL A 296 9.21 -12.10 4.00
C VAL A 296 9.42 -12.52 5.45
N LEU A 297 10.43 -11.97 6.13
CA LEU A 297 10.66 -12.27 7.55
C LEU A 297 9.50 -11.79 8.43
N MET A 298 8.94 -10.61 8.14
CA MET A 298 7.73 -10.11 8.80
C MET A 298 6.55 -11.06 8.59
N PHE A 299 6.44 -11.74 7.45
CA PHE A 299 5.40 -12.77 7.26
C PHE A 299 5.59 -13.95 8.25
N TYR A 300 6.81 -14.48 8.39
CA TYR A 300 7.09 -15.66 9.22
C TYR A 300 7.21 -15.40 10.71
N GLN A 301 7.53 -14.17 11.11
CA GLN A 301 7.61 -13.78 12.52
C GLN A 301 6.23 -13.49 13.14
N GLU A 302 5.18 -13.36 12.33
CA GLU A 302 3.98 -12.64 12.73
C GLU A 302 2.69 -13.38 12.38
N GLU A 303 2.46 -14.53 13.03
CA GLU A 303 1.08 -14.98 13.31
C GLU A 303 0.50 -14.26 14.54
N ASP A 304 1.26 -13.40 15.19
CA ASP A 304 0.96 -12.80 16.47
C ASP A 304 1.14 -11.28 16.38
N PHE A 305 0.11 -10.49 16.68
CA PHE A 305 0.15 -9.02 16.60
C PHE A 305 -0.36 -8.35 17.87
N ASP A 306 0.15 -7.17 18.22
CA ASP A 306 -0.46 -6.42 19.33
C ASP A 306 -1.83 -5.88 18.90
N VAL A 307 -1.94 -5.40 17.65
CA VAL A 307 -3.18 -4.83 17.11
C VAL A 307 -3.45 -5.35 15.70
N ALA A 308 -4.66 -5.83 15.46
CA ALA A 308 -5.16 -6.10 14.11
C ALA A 308 -6.19 -5.04 13.70
N ILE A 309 -6.03 -4.44 12.53
CA ILE A 309 -6.97 -3.51 11.93
C ILE A 309 -7.63 -4.21 10.76
N ILE A 310 -8.95 -4.32 10.80
CA ILE A 310 -9.74 -4.97 9.76
C ILE A 310 -10.30 -3.90 8.84
N ASP A 311 -9.91 -4.00 7.56
CA ASP A 311 -10.11 -3.01 6.49
C ASP A 311 -9.08 -1.86 6.53
N GLY A 312 -8.32 -1.74 5.44
CA GLY A 312 -7.22 -0.79 5.22
C GLY A 312 -7.62 0.39 4.34
N GLY A 313 -8.89 0.81 4.37
CA GLY A 313 -9.30 2.11 3.83
C GLY A 313 -8.60 3.30 4.53
N ALA A 314 -8.92 4.53 4.10
CA ALA A 314 -8.26 5.75 4.59
C ALA A 314 -8.22 5.86 6.13
N LEU A 315 -9.31 5.52 6.83
CA LEU A 315 -9.35 5.53 8.28
C LEU A 315 -8.47 4.43 8.91
N GLY A 316 -8.43 3.24 8.33
CA GLY A 316 -7.59 2.12 8.80
C GLY A 316 -6.10 2.44 8.68
N LEU A 317 -5.68 2.96 7.52
CA LEU A 317 -4.29 3.38 7.30
C LEU A 317 -3.88 4.54 8.23
N ALA A 318 -4.74 5.55 8.37
CA ALA A 318 -4.47 6.66 9.29
C ALA A 318 -4.39 6.20 10.75
N THR A 319 -5.27 5.28 11.17
CA THR A 319 -5.26 4.70 12.52
C THR A 319 -3.97 3.91 12.77
N ALA A 320 -3.55 3.09 11.81
CA ALA A 320 -2.30 2.32 11.90
C ALA A 320 -1.09 3.25 12.05
N LEU A 321 -1.02 4.31 11.23
CA LEU A 321 0.06 5.30 11.27
C LEU A 321 0.10 6.02 12.63
N ASN A 322 -1.05 6.46 13.14
CA ASN A 322 -1.14 7.11 14.45
C ASN A 322 -0.76 6.17 15.61
N LEU A 323 -1.19 4.90 15.55
CA LEU A 323 -0.80 3.88 16.52
C LEU A 323 0.72 3.66 16.51
N ALA A 324 1.32 3.47 15.34
CA ALA A 324 2.74 3.20 15.20
C ALA A 324 3.61 4.36 15.73
N LYS A 325 3.17 5.61 15.56
CA LYS A 325 3.85 6.78 16.14
C LYS A 325 3.85 6.77 17.67
N LYS A 326 2.72 6.41 18.27
CA LYS A 326 2.52 6.43 19.73
C LYS A 326 3.10 5.21 20.43
N ALA A 327 3.14 4.07 19.75
CA ALA A 327 3.56 2.78 20.30
C ALA A 327 4.46 2.05 19.29
N LYS A 328 5.71 2.49 19.22
CA LYS A 328 6.72 1.99 18.25
C LYS A 328 7.12 0.53 18.49
N ASP A 329 6.89 0.03 19.69
CA ASP A 329 7.11 -1.36 20.11
C ASP A 329 5.97 -2.30 19.70
N LYS A 330 4.81 -1.76 19.33
CA LYS A 330 3.61 -2.53 18.99
C LYS A 330 3.62 -2.95 17.54
N ARG A 331 3.36 -4.24 17.31
CA ARG A 331 3.19 -4.84 15.99
C ARG A 331 1.75 -4.70 15.54
N ILE A 332 1.56 -4.10 14.37
CA ILE A 332 0.24 -3.78 13.84
C ILE A 332 0.06 -4.50 12.51
N VAL A 333 -1.02 -5.26 12.35
CA VAL A 333 -1.43 -5.83 11.07
C VAL A 333 -2.65 -5.13 10.53
N ILE A 334 -2.65 -4.81 9.24
CA ILE A 334 -3.83 -4.36 8.50
C ILE A 334 -4.25 -5.50 7.57
N LEU A 335 -5.46 -5.99 7.75
CA LEU A 335 -6.08 -6.97 6.85
C LEU A 335 -6.95 -6.23 5.83
N GLN A 336 -6.47 -6.17 4.60
CA GLN A 336 -7.17 -5.49 3.50
C GLN A 336 -7.74 -6.53 2.55
N ARG A 337 -9.06 -6.55 2.39
CA ARG A 337 -9.71 -7.36 1.35
C ARG A 337 -9.45 -6.79 -0.04
N GLU A 338 -9.70 -7.59 -1.07
CA GLU A 338 -9.79 -7.05 -2.43
C GLU A 338 -11.10 -6.26 -2.55
N ASP A 339 -11.01 -4.96 -2.83
CA ASP A 339 -12.17 -4.09 -3.00
C ASP A 339 -12.47 -3.89 -4.49
N ASP A 340 -13.64 -4.35 -4.94
CA ASP A 340 -14.19 -4.01 -6.26
C ASP A 340 -14.87 -2.62 -6.27
N VAL A 341 -14.79 -1.89 -5.16
CA VAL A 341 -15.45 -0.60 -4.96
C VAL A 341 -14.47 0.53 -5.25
N LYS A 342 -14.72 1.29 -6.32
CA LYS A 342 -13.96 2.51 -6.58
C LYS A 342 -14.11 3.48 -5.39
N PRO A 343 -13.02 3.96 -4.80
CA PRO A 343 -13.09 4.92 -3.70
C PRO A 343 -13.64 6.26 -4.19
N LEU A 344 -14.20 7.03 -3.25
CA LEU A 344 -14.57 8.42 -3.51
C LEU A 344 -13.35 9.22 -3.98
N GLU A 345 -13.52 10.12 -4.95
CA GLU A 345 -12.42 10.93 -5.48
C GLU A 345 -12.20 12.20 -4.65
N LEU A 346 -13.26 12.98 -4.44
CA LEU A 346 -13.25 14.19 -3.61
C LEU A 346 -14.36 14.14 -2.57
N ALA A 347 -14.09 14.68 -1.38
CA ALA A 347 -15.08 14.83 -0.31
C ALA A 347 -15.18 16.30 0.11
N PRO A 348 -16.36 16.78 0.55
CA PRO A 348 -16.47 18.12 1.10
C PRO A 348 -15.81 18.17 2.49
N PHE A 349 -15.18 19.31 2.80
CA PHE A 349 -14.68 19.61 4.14
C PHE A 349 -15.39 20.86 4.66
N HIS A 350 -16.13 20.69 5.75
CA HIS A 350 -16.89 21.76 6.38
C HIS A 350 -16.31 22.05 7.77
N LEU A 351 -15.83 23.27 7.97
CA LEU A 351 -15.40 23.74 9.28
C LEU A 351 -16.58 23.88 10.27
N VAL A 352 -17.76 24.21 9.74
CA VAL A 352 -19.03 24.32 10.48
C VAL A 352 -20.07 23.45 9.78
N ASN A 353 -20.84 22.70 10.55
CA ASN A 353 -21.79 21.68 10.09
C ASN A 353 -23.19 21.89 10.71
N GLU A 354 -24.18 21.13 10.24
CA GLU A 354 -25.58 21.23 10.71
C GLU A 354 -25.76 20.87 12.20
N ARG A 355 -24.78 20.19 12.81
CA ARG A 355 -24.80 19.84 14.25
C ARG A 355 -23.65 20.54 14.97
N TYR A 356 -23.93 21.07 16.15
CA TYR A 356 -22.95 21.84 16.93
C TYR A 356 -21.69 21.02 17.29
N TYR A 357 -21.84 19.76 17.71
CA TYR A 357 -20.70 18.90 18.05
C TYR A 357 -19.81 18.60 16.83
N LEU A 358 -20.40 18.49 15.62
CA LEU A 358 -19.64 18.33 14.37
C LEU A 358 -18.85 19.58 14.02
N SER A 359 -19.39 20.76 14.33
CA SER A 359 -18.68 22.02 14.15
C SER A 359 -17.50 22.17 15.13
N LYS A 360 -17.63 21.65 16.36
CA LYS A 360 -16.48 21.53 17.28
C LYS A 360 -15.41 20.61 16.71
N LEU A 361 -15.83 19.44 16.21
CA LEU A 361 -14.91 18.47 15.62
C LEU A 361 -14.20 19.04 14.38
N GLY A 362 -14.92 19.72 13.50
CA GLY A 362 -14.35 20.35 12.30
C GLY A 362 -13.19 21.31 12.61
N GLN A 363 -13.33 22.14 13.65
CA GLN A 363 -12.25 23.02 14.11
C GLN A 363 -11.04 22.27 14.64
N LEU A 364 -11.29 21.17 15.36
CA LEU A 364 -10.23 20.33 15.91
C LEU A 364 -9.44 19.62 14.80
N VAL A 365 -10.09 19.19 13.72
CA VAL A 365 -9.45 18.39 12.66
C VAL A 365 -8.65 19.24 11.66
N LEU A 366 -9.03 20.51 11.44
CA LEU A 366 -8.34 21.40 10.50
C LEU A 366 -6.80 21.43 10.67
N PRO A 367 -6.24 21.66 11.88
CA PRO A 367 -4.78 21.62 12.07
C PRO A 367 -4.18 20.22 11.83
N MET A 368 -4.92 19.15 12.11
CA MET A 368 -4.46 17.77 11.90
C MET A 368 -4.30 17.44 10.42
N TRP A 369 -5.18 17.96 9.56
CA TRP A 369 -5.01 17.85 8.11
C TRP A 369 -3.71 18.51 7.63
N ARG A 370 -3.37 19.68 8.18
CA ARG A 370 -2.12 20.37 7.85
C ARG A 370 -0.89 19.63 8.35
N GLU A 371 -1.00 18.98 9.51
CA GLU A 371 0.05 18.11 10.04
C GLU A 371 0.30 16.90 9.13
N LEU A 372 -0.77 16.26 8.64
CA LEU A 372 -0.66 15.13 7.72
C LEU A 372 -0.01 15.53 6.38
N GLU A 373 -0.36 16.70 5.82
CA GLU A 373 0.31 17.24 4.63
C GLU A 373 1.81 17.46 4.87
N LYS A 374 2.17 17.99 6.05
CA LYS A 374 3.57 18.23 6.42
C LYS A 374 4.35 16.92 6.59
N GLU A 375 3.76 15.91 7.22
CA GLU A 375 4.37 14.59 7.39
C GLU A 375 4.61 13.89 6.05
N ALA A 376 3.69 14.05 5.12
CA ALA A 376 3.82 13.56 3.75
C ALA A 376 4.80 14.38 2.89
N ASN A 377 5.43 15.42 3.45
CA ASN A 377 6.29 16.38 2.75
C ASN A 377 5.61 17.03 1.54
N MET A 378 4.33 17.39 1.70
CA MET A 378 3.50 18.00 0.68
C MET A 378 3.36 19.51 0.91
N SER A 379 3.15 20.24 -0.17
CA SER A 379 2.76 21.65 -0.08
C SER A 379 1.40 21.80 0.61
N PRO A 380 1.15 22.87 1.39
CA PRO A 380 -0.16 23.13 1.97
C PRO A 380 -1.25 23.20 0.89
N ASN A 381 -2.46 22.73 1.21
CA ASN A 381 -3.62 22.64 0.31
C ASN A 381 -3.55 21.54 -0.76
N SER A 382 -2.68 20.54 -0.58
CA SER A 382 -2.62 19.38 -1.48
C SER A 382 -3.67 18.32 -1.15
N LEU A 383 -3.79 17.96 0.13
CA LEU A 383 -4.78 16.98 0.61
C LEU A 383 -6.10 17.67 0.95
N LEU A 384 -6.05 18.75 1.72
CA LEU A 384 -7.21 19.56 2.10
C LEU A 384 -7.10 20.92 1.42
N ASN A 385 -7.80 21.12 0.31
CA ASN A 385 -7.82 22.37 -0.41
C ASN A 385 -8.87 23.32 0.16
N THR A 386 -8.42 24.46 0.69
CA THR A 386 -9.28 25.52 1.25
C THR A 386 -9.11 26.87 0.52
N LEU A 387 -8.34 26.92 -0.57
CA LEU A 387 -7.92 28.18 -1.21
C LEU A 387 -9.09 29.01 -1.76
N ASN A 388 -10.18 28.35 -2.14
CA ASN A 388 -11.36 28.97 -2.74
C ASN A 388 -12.59 28.87 -1.83
N GLY A 389 -12.40 28.57 -0.54
CA GLY A 389 -13.48 28.47 0.44
C GLY A 389 -14.56 27.44 0.07
N PHE A 390 -15.68 27.53 0.79
CA PHE A 390 -16.85 26.68 0.60
C PHE A 390 -18.13 27.48 0.77
N LEU A 391 -19.14 27.18 -0.04
CA LEU A 391 -20.47 27.79 0.05
C LEU A 391 -21.53 26.75 0.44
N TYR A 392 -22.09 26.89 1.63
CA TYR A 392 -23.18 26.06 2.11
C TYR A 392 -24.52 26.77 1.91
N ILE A 393 -25.51 26.05 1.39
CA ILE A 393 -26.79 26.65 0.96
C ILE A 393 -27.93 25.71 1.35
N GLY A 394 -29.04 26.26 1.86
CA GLY A 394 -30.27 25.49 2.11
C GLY A 394 -30.65 25.44 3.58
N GLN A 395 -31.15 24.28 4.03
CA GLN A 395 -31.55 24.10 5.43
C GLN A 395 -30.37 24.31 6.40
N SER A 396 -30.67 24.74 7.62
CA SER A 396 -29.70 24.89 8.72
C SER A 396 -28.69 26.04 8.59
N VAL A 397 -28.76 26.88 7.54
CA VAL A 397 -27.88 28.07 7.40
C VAL A 397 -27.96 28.98 8.62
N SER A 398 -29.16 29.22 9.14
CA SER A 398 -29.36 30.06 10.34
C SER A 398 -28.67 29.50 11.57
N ASP A 399 -28.82 28.19 11.81
CA ASP A 399 -28.19 27.49 12.94
C ASP A 399 -26.67 27.51 12.81
N MET A 400 -26.14 27.25 11.60
CA MET A 400 -24.71 27.27 11.31
C MET A 400 -24.09 28.67 11.49
N ILE A 401 -24.83 29.74 11.21
CA ILE A 401 -24.38 31.11 11.50
C ILE A 401 -24.25 31.32 13.00
N GLU A 402 -25.20 30.83 13.79
CA GLU A 402 -25.11 30.87 15.24
C GLU A 402 -23.91 30.05 15.76
N PHE A 403 -23.69 28.87 15.19
CA PHE A 403 -22.53 28.05 15.54
C PHE A 403 -21.22 28.76 15.21
N CYS A 404 -21.10 29.44 14.06
CA CYS A 404 -19.95 30.26 13.73
C CYS A 404 -19.65 31.31 14.80
N ARG A 405 -20.69 31.98 15.33
CA ARG A 405 -20.53 32.98 16.40
C ARG A 405 -20.08 32.32 17.71
N ASN A 406 -20.77 31.26 18.12
CA ASN A 406 -20.50 30.56 19.38
C ASN A 406 -19.11 29.91 19.40
N LEU A 407 -18.62 29.50 18.23
CA LEU A 407 -17.32 28.86 18.05
C LEU A 407 -16.21 29.82 17.64
N SER A 408 -16.51 31.12 17.47
CA SER A 408 -15.54 32.14 17.02
C SER A 408 -14.84 31.79 15.70
N VAL A 409 -15.57 31.20 14.76
CA VAL A 409 -15.02 30.77 13.46
C VAL A 409 -14.67 31.99 12.61
N ALA A 410 -13.39 32.12 12.25
CA ALA A 410 -12.90 33.22 11.44
C ALA A 410 -13.50 33.20 10.03
N ASN A 411 -13.80 34.39 9.49
CA ASN A 411 -14.24 34.57 8.10
C ASN A 411 -15.43 33.66 7.70
N CYS A 412 -16.37 33.44 8.63
CA CYS A 412 -17.67 32.84 8.37
C CYS A 412 -18.68 33.96 8.08
N THR A 413 -19.11 34.08 6.82
CA THR A 413 -19.93 35.21 6.35
C THR A 413 -21.19 34.75 5.67
N GLN A 414 -22.33 35.32 6.03
CA GLN A 414 -23.58 35.13 5.30
C GLN A 414 -23.54 35.93 3.99
N TRP A 415 -23.78 35.28 2.87
CA TRP A 415 -23.94 35.91 1.56
C TRP A 415 -25.42 36.19 1.32
N SER A 416 -25.72 37.42 0.88
CA SER A 416 -27.07 37.80 0.47
C SER A 416 -27.44 37.15 -0.87
N SER A 417 -28.73 37.06 -1.17
CA SER A 417 -29.21 36.56 -2.48
C SER A 417 -28.61 37.34 -3.66
N THR A 418 -28.34 38.64 -3.50
CA THR A 418 -27.67 39.45 -4.52
C THR A 418 -26.22 39.03 -4.74
N GLN A 419 -25.48 38.70 -3.67
CA GLN A 419 -24.11 38.19 -3.78
C GLN A 419 -24.08 36.80 -4.41
N MET A 420 -25.04 35.94 -4.07
CA MET A 420 -25.21 34.61 -4.68
C MET A 420 -25.45 34.69 -6.20
N SER A 421 -26.11 35.75 -6.68
CA SER A 421 -26.40 35.96 -8.11
C SER A 421 -25.36 36.82 -8.84
N SER A 422 -24.25 37.20 -8.19
CA SER A 422 -23.25 38.13 -8.74
C SER A 422 -22.19 37.48 -9.64
N GLY A 423 -22.29 36.17 -9.90
CA GLY A 423 -21.30 35.42 -10.70
C GLY A 423 -20.02 35.04 -9.95
N GLN A 424 -20.00 35.21 -8.62
CA GLN A 424 -18.84 34.89 -7.76
C GLN A 424 -18.75 33.40 -7.35
N SER A 425 -19.77 32.59 -7.65
CA SER A 425 -19.84 31.15 -7.40
C SER A 425 -20.36 30.38 -8.62
N PHE A 426 -20.08 29.07 -8.67
CA PHE A 426 -20.64 28.18 -9.71
C PHE A 426 -22.16 28.03 -9.65
N ILE A 427 -22.77 28.31 -8.50
CA ILE A 427 -24.21 28.13 -8.29
C ILE A 427 -24.93 29.47 -8.28
N THR A 428 -26.10 29.52 -8.94
CA THR A 428 -27.03 30.67 -8.89
C THR A 428 -28.32 30.26 -8.19
N VAL A 429 -28.56 30.82 -7.01
CA VAL A 429 -29.75 30.54 -6.19
C VAL A 429 -30.32 31.83 -5.60
N ASN A 430 -31.65 31.91 -5.52
CA ASN A 430 -32.37 33.05 -4.95
C ASN A 430 -32.57 32.91 -3.43
N GLN A 431 -31.55 32.46 -2.70
CA GLN A 431 -31.60 32.35 -1.24
C GLN A 431 -30.23 32.65 -0.62
N PRO A 432 -30.17 33.10 0.64
CA PRO A 432 -28.90 33.33 1.32
C PRO A 432 -28.06 32.04 1.42
N GLY A 433 -26.75 32.20 1.42
CA GLY A 433 -25.77 31.14 1.65
C GLY A 433 -24.81 31.47 2.79
N LEU A 434 -24.11 30.48 3.30
CA LEU A 434 -23.03 30.62 4.26
C LEU A 434 -21.69 30.36 3.58
N HIS A 435 -20.85 31.38 3.49
CA HIS A 435 -19.50 31.26 2.96
C HIS A 435 -18.52 31.01 4.10
N LEU A 436 -17.75 29.93 3.96
CA LEU A 436 -16.75 29.45 4.90
C LEU A 436 -15.38 29.44 4.20
N SER A 437 -14.57 30.47 4.42
CA SER A 437 -13.28 30.62 3.72
C SER A 437 -12.21 29.58 4.08
N GLN A 438 -12.32 28.94 5.24
CA GLN A 438 -11.41 27.89 5.71
C GLN A 438 -11.94 26.47 5.46
N SER A 439 -13.06 26.37 4.75
CA SER A 439 -13.65 25.12 4.30
C SER A 439 -13.27 24.86 2.83
N GLY A 440 -13.57 23.67 2.32
CA GLY A 440 -13.29 23.36 0.92
C GLY A 440 -13.51 21.88 0.62
N PHE A 441 -12.50 21.20 0.11
CA PHE A 441 -12.60 19.79 -0.26
C PHE A 441 -11.32 19.01 0.00
N ILE A 442 -11.47 17.70 0.16
CA ILE A 442 -10.40 16.74 0.39
C ILE A 442 -10.18 15.94 -0.87
N ASN A 443 -8.92 15.78 -1.28
CA ASN A 443 -8.53 14.86 -2.33
C ASN A 443 -8.33 13.45 -1.76
N VAL A 444 -9.39 12.63 -1.84
CA VAL A 444 -9.46 11.31 -1.20
C VAL A 444 -8.59 10.28 -1.93
N THR A 445 -8.50 10.37 -3.26
CA THR A 445 -7.59 9.51 -4.04
C THR A 445 -6.13 9.75 -3.65
N LEU A 446 -5.73 11.01 -3.52
CA LEU A 446 -4.38 11.36 -3.08
C LEU A 446 -4.15 10.96 -1.62
N LEU A 447 -5.13 11.18 -0.74
CA LEU A 447 -5.09 10.76 0.67
C LEU A 447 -4.78 9.27 0.82
N ASN A 448 -5.54 8.40 0.15
CA ASN A 448 -5.33 6.95 0.22
C ASN A 448 -3.92 6.56 -0.23
N THR A 449 -3.45 7.17 -1.32
CA THR A 449 -2.11 6.93 -1.87
C THR A 449 -1.03 7.34 -0.87
N VAL A 450 -1.15 8.54 -0.30
CA VAL A 450 -0.19 9.09 0.67
C VAL A 450 -0.16 8.25 1.95
N LEU A 451 -1.32 7.93 2.53
CA LEU A 451 -1.40 7.11 3.74
C LEU A 451 -0.79 5.73 3.52
N ARG A 452 -1.06 5.10 2.37
CA ARG A 452 -0.48 3.80 2.03
C ARG A 452 1.04 3.86 1.94
N ILE A 453 1.60 4.89 1.29
CA ILE A 453 3.05 5.12 1.22
C ILE A 453 3.65 5.29 2.62
N LEU A 454 3.02 6.10 3.48
CA LEU A 454 3.50 6.34 4.85
C LEU A 454 3.47 5.05 5.68
N VAL A 455 2.38 4.28 5.60
CA VAL A 455 2.26 3.00 6.30
C VAL A 455 3.31 1.99 5.80
N THR A 456 3.50 1.84 4.49
CA THR A 456 4.51 0.92 3.93
C THR A 456 5.93 1.28 4.34
N LYS A 457 6.22 2.55 4.62
CA LYS A 457 7.51 3.01 5.13
C LYS A 457 7.68 2.82 6.65
N THR A 458 6.63 2.43 7.37
CA THR A 458 6.64 2.32 8.83
C THR A 458 6.95 0.87 9.24
N PRO A 459 8.10 0.58 9.87
CA PRO A 459 8.60 -0.79 10.05
C PRO A 459 7.74 -1.73 10.91
N ASN A 460 6.91 -1.18 11.81
CA ASN A 460 6.09 -1.97 12.74
C ASN A 460 4.64 -2.16 12.27
N ILE A 461 4.34 -1.80 11.02
CA ILE A 461 3.04 -2.05 10.38
C ILE A 461 3.21 -3.03 9.23
N LEU A 462 2.44 -4.12 9.25
CA LEU A 462 2.31 -5.06 8.15
C LEU A 462 0.95 -4.90 7.46
N ILE A 463 0.94 -4.67 6.15
CA ILE A 463 -0.27 -4.73 5.33
C ILE A 463 -0.36 -6.13 4.70
N ARG A 464 -1.47 -6.83 4.92
CA ARG A 464 -1.82 -8.07 4.21
C ARG A 464 -2.94 -7.78 3.22
N ASP A 465 -2.54 -7.50 1.98
CA ASP A 465 -3.49 -7.22 0.89
C ASP A 465 -4.16 -8.49 0.37
N LYS A 466 -5.39 -8.31 -0.10
CA LYS A 466 -6.26 -9.36 -0.65
C LYS A 466 -6.48 -10.51 0.34
N GLU A 467 -6.53 -10.19 1.63
CA GLU A 467 -6.77 -11.12 2.74
C GLU A 467 -8.06 -10.72 3.46
N THR A 468 -9.08 -11.55 3.33
CA THR A 468 -10.42 -11.27 3.82
C THR A 468 -10.57 -11.83 5.23
N PHE A 469 -10.95 -10.98 6.17
CA PHE A 469 -11.38 -11.41 7.50
C PHE A 469 -12.66 -12.26 7.40
N LEU A 470 -12.69 -13.39 8.11
CA LEU A 470 -13.85 -14.31 8.13
C LEU A 470 -14.51 -14.37 9.52
N SER A 471 -13.70 -14.52 10.57
CA SER A 471 -14.23 -14.64 11.94
C SER A 471 -13.17 -14.30 12.98
N VAL A 472 -13.64 -14.02 14.20
CA VAL A 472 -12.80 -13.87 15.38
C VAL A 472 -13.38 -14.68 16.54
N GLN A 473 -12.51 -15.33 17.29
CA GLN A 473 -12.87 -16.06 18.51
C GLN A 473 -11.89 -15.72 19.63
N GLN A 474 -12.42 -15.59 20.84
CA GLN A 474 -11.56 -15.55 22.03
C GLN A 474 -11.24 -16.99 22.43
N ILE A 475 -9.95 -17.35 22.45
CA ILE A 475 -9.52 -18.68 22.90
C ILE A 475 -9.52 -18.66 24.43
N SER A 476 -10.24 -19.59 25.05
CA SER A 476 -10.50 -19.62 26.50
C SER A 476 -9.27 -19.70 27.41
N ASP A 477 -8.11 -20.11 26.88
CA ASP A 477 -6.82 -20.21 27.60
C ASP A 477 -5.78 -19.16 27.17
N GLN A 478 -6.09 -18.28 26.21
CA GLN A 478 -5.16 -17.24 25.74
C GLN A 478 -5.78 -15.85 25.92
N SER A 479 -4.96 -14.88 26.35
CA SER A 479 -5.36 -13.47 26.45
C SER A 479 -5.58 -12.80 25.09
N ARG A 480 -5.42 -13.54 23.97
CA ARG A 480 -5.39 -13.00 22.61
C ARG A 480 -6.60 -13.47 21.81
N MET A 481 -6.99 -12.64 20.86
CA MET A 481 -8.07 -12.92 19.92
C MET A 481 -7.52 -13.71 18.74
N HIS A 482 -8.15 -14.84 18.41
CA HIS A 482 -7.82 -15.62 17.23
C HIS A 482 -8.65 -15.13 16.04
N ILE A 483 -7.98 -14.73 14.98
CA ILE A 483 -8.56 -14.17 13.76
C ILE A 483 -8.38 -15.19 12.64
N THR A 484 -9.49 -15.57 12.00
CA THR A 484 -9.50 -16.44 10.83
C THR A 484 -9.68 -15.60 9.57
N THR A 485 -8.87 -15.87 8.54
CA THR A 485 -8.92 -15.23 7.22
C THR A 485 -9.09 -16.28 6.13
N ASP A 486 -9.38 -15.84 4.91
CA ASP A 486 -9.39 -16.70 3.72
C ASP A 486 -8.00 -17.24 3.33
N ARG A 487 -6.94 -16.74 3.97
CA ARG A 487 -5.54 -17.14 3.74
C ARG A 487 -4.88 -17.87 4.89
N GLY A 488 -5.56 -18.00 6.03
CA GLY A 488 -5.02 -18.66 7.21
C GLY A 488 -5.58 -18.11 8.51
N SER A 489 -4.74 -18.07 9.54
CA SER A 489 -5.11 -17.56 10.85
C SER A 489 -3.98 -16.74 11.47
N LEU A 490 -4.34 -15.81 12.33
CA LEU A 490 -3.40 -15.05 13.16
C LEU A 490 -4.03 -14.77 14.53
N THR A 491 -3.24 -14.24 15.46
CA THR A 491 -3.70 -13.78 16.77
C THR A 491 -3.38 -12.30 16.95
N ALA A 492 -4.25 -11.60 17.67
CA ALA A 492 -4.00 -10.23 18.08
C ALA A 492 -4.42 -9.95 19.52
N ASP A 493 -3.71 -9.08 20.24
CA ASP A 493 -4.15 -8.69 21.60
C ASP A 493 -5.42 -7.86 21.55
N LYS A 494 -5.52 -7.02 20.51
CA LYS A 494 -6.64 -6.12 20.25
C LYS A 494 -6.97 -6.03 18.78
N ILE A 495 -8.20 -5.65 18.49
CA ILE A 495 -8.74 -5.56 17.14
C ILE A 495 -9.47 -4.22 16.97
N ILE A 496 -9.30 -3.60 15.80
CA ILE A 496 -10.08 -2.45 15.35
C ILE A 496 -10.86 -2.88 14.11
N PHE A 497 -12.18 -2.85 14.20
CA PHE A 497 -13.07 -3.07 13.06
C PHE A 497 -13.39 -1.74 12.40
N LEU A 498 -12.96 -1.57 11.13
CA LEU A 498 -13.30 -0.42 10.29
C LEU A 498 -14.00 -0.83 8.98
N PRO A 499 -14.97 -1.76 9.00
CA PRO A 499 -15.44 -2.47 7.81
C PRO A 499 -16.30 -1.63 6.83
N GLY A 500 -16.55 -0.35 7.12
CA GLY A 500 -17.38 0.54 6.29
C GLY A 500 -18.72 -0.11 5.93
N ALA A 501 -18.99 -0.24 4.63
CA ALA A 501 -20.19 -0.89 4.09
C ALA A 501 -20.45 -2.32 4.61
N PHE A 502 -19.41 -3.03 5.05
CA PHE A 502 -19.49 -4.41 5.56
C PHE A 502 -19.74 -4.49 7.07
N THR A 503 -19.97 -3.35 7.74
CA THR A 503 -20.26 -3.29 9.18
C THR A 503 -21.31 -4.31 9.59
N LYS A 504 -22.45 -4.37 8.89
CA LYS A 504 -23.53 -5.31 9.22
C LYS A 504 -23.08 -6.77 9.14
N THR A 505 -22.40 -7.15 8.06
CA THR A 505 -21.86 -8.49 7.86
C THR A 505 -20.89 -8.86 8.98
N MET A 506 -20.01 -7.93 9.33
CA MET A 506 -18.99 -8.14 10.37
C MET A 506 -19.62 -8.31 11.75
N MET A 507 -20.56 -7.44 12.13
CA MET A 507 -21.23 -7.52 13.45
C MET A 507 -22.04 -8.81 13.60
N ASN A 508 -22.67 -9.29 12.51
CA ASN A 508 -23.37 -10.57 12.53
C ASN A 508 -22.43 -11.76 12.84
N THR A 509 -21.14 -11.71 12.45
CA THR A 509 -20.17 -12.75 12.81
C THR A 509 -19.90 -12.82 14.31
N LEU A 510 -20.11 -11.70 15.02
CA LEU A 510 -20.03 -11.59 16.48
C LEU A 510 -21.38 -11.91 17.18
N GLY A 511 -22.43 -12.24 16.42
CA GLY A 511 -23.78 -12.43 16.95
C GLY A 511 -24.48 -11.14 17.39
N LEU A 512 -24.00 -9.97 16.93
CA LEU A 512 -24.56 -8.66 17.26
C LEU A 512 -25.26 -8.05 16.05
N ASN A 513 -26.40 -7.41 16.26
CA ASN A 513 -27.14 -6.73 15.19
C ASN A 513 -27.09 -5.21 15.38
N LEU A 514 -26.62 -4.51 14.35
CA LEU A 514 -26.53 -3.04 14.32
C LEU A 514 -27.56 -2.50 13.33
N SER A 515 -28.35 -1.51 13.75
CA SER A 515 -29.33 -0.84 12.88
C SER A 515 -28.63 0.10 11.91
N ILE A 516 -28.15 -0.47 10.80
CA ILE A 516 -27.45 0.23 9.73
C ILE A 516 -28.10 -0.07 8.38
N ASN A 517 -28.37 0.98 7.62
CA ASN A 517 -28.85 0.88 6.25
C ASN A 517 -27.68 1.05 5.30
N LEU A 518 -27.66 0.25 4.24
CA LEU A 518 -26.63 0.30 3.20
C LEU A 518 -27.26 0.81 1.91
N TYR A 519 -26.61 1.79 1.29
CA TYR A 519 -27.06 2.46 0.08
C TYR A 519 -26.01 2.29 -1.03
N GLU A 520 -26.48 2.07 -2.25
CA GLU A 520 -25.69 2.14 -3.47
C GLU A 520 -25.99 3.48 -4.17
N LEU A 521 -25.02 4.38 -4.19
CA LEU A 521 -25.18 5.75 -4.71
C LEU A 521 -24.48 5.92 -6.05
N PRO A 522 -25.07 6.63 -7.02
CA PRO A 522 -24.35 7.10 -8.20
C PRO A 522 -23.05 7.83 -7.81
N SER A 523 -22.00 7.65 -8.61
CA SER A 523 -20.85 8.54 -8.55
C SER A 523 -21.22 9.93 -9.12
N ALA A 524 -20.21 10.76 -9.40
CA ALA A 524 -20.41 12.13 -9.82
C ALA A 524 -20.72 12.26 -11.32
N VAL A 525 -21.53 13.25 -11.68
CA VAL A 525 -21.69 13.71 -13.07
C VAL A 525 -20.76 14.89 -13.30
N HIS A 526 -20.11 14.91 -14.47
CA HIS A 526 -19.19 15.97 -14.82
C HIS A 526 -19.76 16.83 -15.95
N PHE A 527 -19.74 18.14 -15.74
CA PHE A 527 -20.26 19.13 -16.68
C PHE A 527 -19.13 20.03 -17.17
N ARG A 528 -19.05 20.26 -18.48
CA ARG A 528 -18.06 21.17 -19.04
C ARG A 528 -18.41 22.60 -18.64
N ARG A 529 -17.41 23.41 -18.28
CA ARG A 529 -17.61 24.81 -17.88
C ARG A 529 -17.83 25.73 -19.08
N LEU A 530 -18.71 26.73 -18.93
CA LEU A 530 -18.91 27.81 -19.90
C LEU A 530 -18.01 29.03 -19.65
N GLN A 531 -17.54 29.24 -18.42
CA GLN A 531 -16.69 30.37 -18.01
C GLN A 531 -15.29 29.92 -17.55
N SER A 532 -14.26 30.77 -17.72
CA SER A 532 -12.91 30.51 -17.18
C SER A 532 -12.83 30.78 -15.68
N SER A 533 -11.95 30.07 -14.97
CA SER A 533 -11.82 30.09 -13.51
C SER A 533 -11.30 31.40 -12.91
N SER A 534 -10.87 32.37 -13.71
CA SER A 534 -10.18 33.58 -13.23
C SER A 534 -11.08 34.56 -12.45
N ASN A 535 -12.40 34.41 -12.49
CA ASN A 535 -13.36 35.31 -11.84
C ASN A 535 -14.12 34.69 -10.65
N LEU A 536 -13.89 33.41 -10.32
CA LEU A 536 -14.65 32.72 -9.28
C LEU A 536 -14.04 32.95 -7.89
N THR A 537 -14.87 33.41 -6.96
CA THR A 537 -14.48 33.59 -5.55
C THR A 537 -14.63 32.29 -4.77
N VAL A 538 -15.65 31.48 -5.09
CA VAL A 538 -15.89 30.17 -4.47
C VAL A 538 -16.09 29.08 -5.50
N SER A 539 -15.33 27.98 -5.37
CA SER A 539 -15.34 26.87 -6.32
C SER A 539 -16.04 25.62 -5.82
N THR A 540 -16.27 25.50 -4.52
CA THR A 540 -16.85 24.31 -3.88
C THR A 540 -18.11 24.68 -3.11
N TRP A 541 -19.17 23.89 -3.23
CA TRP A 541 -20.46 24.21 -2.63
C TRP A 541 -21.26 22.97 -2.26
N SER A 542 -22.20 23.12 -1.33
CA SER A 542 -23.28 22.16 -1.09
C SER A 542 -24.64 22.85 -1.04
N PHE A 543 -25.65 22.12 -1.46
CA PHE A 543 -27.05 22.53 -1.40
C PHE A 543 -27.89 21.48 -0.69
N VAL A 544 -28.65 21.89 0.32
CA VAL A 544 -29.62 21.03 1.04
C VAL A 544 -31.04 21.50 0.75
N SER A 545 -31.81 20.67 0.05
CA SER A 545 -33.19 20.96 -0.34
C SER A 545 -34.14 20.87 0.86
N ALA A 546 -35.34 21.46 0.72
CA ALA A 546 -36.40 21.33 1.73
C ALA A 546 -36.81 19.88 1.99
N ASN A 547 -36.65 19.02 0.98
CA ASN A 547 -36.98 17.60 1.05
C ASN A 547 -35.80 16.75 1.53
N GLY A 548 -34.68 17.34 1.95
CA GLY A 548 -33.50 16.64 2.46
C GLY A 548 -32.59 16.05 1.37
N ASP A 549 -32.72 16.51 0.12
CA ASP A 549 -31.75 16.17 -0.92
C ASP A 549 -30.50 17.02 -0.74
N TYR A 550 -29.34 16.40 -0.87
CA TYR A 550 -28.04 17.02 -0.78
C TYR A 550 -27.32 16.93 -2.13
N TYR A 551 -26.82 18.06 -2.62
CA TYR A 551 -25.97 18.12 -3.81
C TYR A 551 -24.65 18.80 -3.45
N ALA A 552 -23.52 18.25 -3.90
CA ALA A 552 -22.21 18.87 -3.73
C ALA A 552 -21.51 19.10 -5.06
N GLY A 553 -20.86 20.26 -5.22
CA GLY A 553 -20.10 20.62 -6.40
C GLY A 553 -18.63 20.87 -6.08
N PHE A 554 -17.73 20.35 -6.92
CA PHE A 554 -16.28 20.46 -6.78
C PHE A 554 -15.63 20.94 -8.09
N PRO A 555 -14.57 21.77 -8.01
CA PRO A 555 -13.75 22.10 -9.17
C PRO A 555 -12.90 20.90 -9.56
N GLN A 556 -12.76 20.63 -10.87
CA GLN A 556 -11.77 19.68 -11.37
C GLN A 556 -10.65 20.48 -12.08
N ASP A 557 -9.55 20.71 -11.37
CA ASP A 557 -8.51 21.70 -11.72
C ASP A 557 -7.72 21.40 -13.01
N GLN A 558 -7.90 20.23 -13.63
CA GLN A 558 -7.13 19.84 -14.83
C GLN A 558 -7.96 19.66 -16.11
N SER A 559 -9.30 19.66 -16.04
CA SER A 559 -10.13 19.17 -17.16
C SER A 559 -11.15 20.17 -17.72
N ASN A 560 -11.31 21.37 -17.15
CA ASN A 560 -12.41 22.28 -17.47
C ASN A 560 -13.83 21.74 -17.13
N TYR A 561 -13.94 20.82 -16.17
CA TYR A 561 -15.21 20.28 -15.71
C TYR A 561 -15.56 20.70 -14.27
N LEU A 562 -16.86 20.79 -14.00
CA LEU A 562 -17.46 20.84 -12.68
C LEU A 562 -17.99 19.45 -12.35
N ARG A 563 -17.58 18.90 -11.20
CA ARG A 563 -18.04 17.61 -10.68
C ARG A 563 -19.20 17.84 -9.74
N VAL A 564 -20.35 17.22 -9.99
CA VAL A 564 -21.56 17.34 -9.14
C VAL A 564 -21.98 15.96 -8.65
N GLU A 565 -22.11 15.82 -7.33
CA GLU A 565 -22.50 14.60 -6.65
C GLU A 565 -23.92 14.70 -6.07
N PRO A 566 -24.80 13.73 -6.35
CA PRO A 566 -26.09 13.63 -5.69
C PRO A 566 -26.06 12.72 -4.45
N ARG A 567 -26.64 13.21 -3.35
CA ARG A 567 -27.04 12.41 -2.19
C ARG A 567 -28.49 12.72 -1.86
N ILE A 568 -29.40 11.89 -2.32
CA ILE A 568 -30.84 12.13 -2.18
C ILE A 568 -31.32 11.74 -0.77
N ASN A 569 -32.48 12.24 -0.34
CA ASN A 569 -33.04 11.87 0.96
C ASN A 569 -33.09 10.34 1.16
N PRO A 570 -32.48 9.80 2.25
CA PRO A 570 -32.49 8.37 2.60
C PRO A 570 -33.86 7.69 2.60
N THR A 571 -34.93 8.43 2.88
CA THR A 571 -36.30 7.87 2.90
C THR A 571 -36.83 7.50 1.52
N THR A 572 -36.19 8.03 0.47
CA THR A 572 -36.58 7.77 -0.93
C THR A 572 -35.61 6.82 -1.65
N MET A 573 -34.54 6.38 -0.98
CA MET A 573 -33.52 5.53 -1.57
C MET A 573 -33.74 4.05 -1.23
N LEU A 574 -33.41 3.20 -2.20
CA LEU A 574 -33.43 1.75 -2.02
C LEU A 574 -32.22 1.32 -1.19
N THR A 575 -32.48 0.55 -0.14
CA THR A 575 -31.43 -0.09 0.65
C THR A 575 -31.05 -1.43 0.05
N ILE A 576 -29.76 -1.77 0.11
CA ILE A 576 -29.27 -3.11 -0.22
C ILE A 576 -28.94 -3.87 1.08
N ASN A 577 -29.06 -5.20 1.05
CA ASN A 577 -28.89 -6.04 2.25
C ASN A 577 -27.43 -6.37 2.56
N SER A 578 -26.57 -6.42 1.54
CA SER A 578 -25.15 -6.71 1.65
C SER A 578 -24.38 -5.93 0.57
N PRO A 579 -23.13 -5.51 0.84
CA PRO A 579 -22.25 -4.93 -0.18
C PRO A 579 -22.07 -5.82 -1.41
N LEU A 580 -22.17 -7.14 -1.24
CA LEU A 580 -22.06 -8.12 -2.33
C LEU A 580 -23.26 -8.10 -3.29
N ASN A 581 -24.38 -7.47 -2.91
CA ASN A 581 -25.55 -7.30 -3.77
C ASN A 581 -25.50 -6.05 -4.65
N ARG A 582 -24.38 -5.32 -4.64
CA ARG A 582 -24.15 -4.13 -5.44
C ARG A 582 -24.33 -4.42 -6.93
N THR A 583 -25.07 -3.57 -7.63
CA THR A 583 -25.36 -3.72 -9.06
C THR A 583 -24.32 -3.05 -9.95
N ASN A 584 -23.57 -2.10 -9.39
CA ASN A 584 -22.68 -1.16 -10.07
C ASN A 584 -23.38 -0.36 -11.18
N LYS A 585 -24.69 -0.16 -11.05
CA LYS A 585 -25.51 0.61 -12.00
C LYS A 585 -26.08 1.83 -11.30
N PRO A 586 -25.68 3.04 -11.71
CA PRO A 586 -26.24 4.26 -11.14
C PRO A 586 -27.76 4.31 -11.29
N ASP A 587 -28.45 4.67 -10.20
CA ASP A 587 -29.91 4.84 -10.22
C ASP A 587 -30.28 6.06 -11.06
N GLN A 588 -31.00 5.81 -12.17
CA GLN A 588 -31.39 6.84 -13.12
C GLN A 588 -32.34 7.88 -12.50
N GLN A 589 -33.20 7.51 -11.55
CA GLN A 589 -34.10 8.47 -10.90
C GLN A 589 -33.33 9.47 -10.06
N ILE A 590 -32.26 9.02 -9.39
CA ILE A 590 -31.38 9.90 -8.62
C ILE A 590 -30.68 10.90 -9.54
N ILE A 591 -30.16 10.40 -10.66
CA ILE A 591 -29.50 11.22 -11.66
C ILE A 591 -30.47 12.23 -12.28
N ASP A 592 -31.65 11.82 -12.71
CA ASP A 592 -32.64 12.68 -13.36
C ASP A 592 -33.10 13.82 -12.45
N ARG A 593 -33.31 13.53 -11.15
CA ARG A 593 -33.62 14.56 -10.14
C ARG A 593 -32.49 15.57 -10.00
N MET A 594 -31.25 15.09 -9.94
CA MET A 594 -30.08 15.97 -9.88
C MET A 594 -29.94 16.79 -11.17
N LEU A 595 -30.09 16.20 -12.35
CA LEU A 595 -30.02 16.90 -13.63
C LEU A 595 -31.09 17.99 -13.74
N THR A 596 -32.29 17.73 -13.23
CA THR A 596 -33.38 18.72 -13.15
C THR A 596 -32.95 19.91 -12.29
N TRP A 597 -32.41 19.65 -11.09
CA TRP A 597 -31.92 20.69 -10.19
C TRP A 597 -30.73 21.47 -10.81
N VAL A 598 -29.78 20.76 -11.41
CA VAL A 598 -28.60 21.33 -12.09
C VAL A 598 -29.04 22.26 -13.23
N GLY A 599 -30.02 21.86 -14.05
CA GLY A 599 -30.57 22.69 -15.12
C GLY A 599 -31.22 23.98 -14.62
N GLN A 600 -31.83 23.95 -13.44
CA GLN A 600 -32.47 25.12 -12.83
C GLN A 600 -31.45 26.10 -12.23
N HIS A 601 -30.36 25.60 -11.65
CA HIS A 601 -29.47 26.40 -10.80
C HIS A 601 -28.06 26.65 -11.36
N LEU A 602 -27.63 25.85 -12.34
CA LEU A 602 -26.26 25.92 -12.89
C LEU A 602 -26.23 26.22 -14.40
N SER A 603 -27.37 26.35 -15.08
CA SER A 603 -27.45 26.49 -16.56
C SER A 603 -26.65 27.67 -17.15
N GLN A 604 -26.33 28.69 -16.35
CA GLN A 604 -25.51 29.83 -16.80
C GLN A 604 -24.00 29.60 -16.67
N THR A 605 -23.57 28.56 -15.96
CA THR A 605 -22.15 28.32 -15.63
C THR A 605 -21.57 27.07 -16.28
N ILE A 606 -22.43 26.12 -16.68
CA ILE A 606 -22.04 24.83 -17.25
C ILE A 606 -22.80 24.49 -18.53
N ASP A 607 -22.17 23.68 -19.36
CA ASP A 607 -22.73 23.10 -20.58
C ASP A 607 -23.56 21.86 -20.22
N LEU A 608 -24.86 21.93 -20.48
CA LEU A 608 -25.82 20.85 -20.22
C LEU A 608 -25.97 19.88 -21.40
N THR A 609 -25.34 20.13 -22.55
CA THR A 609 -25.59 19.36 -23.78
C THR A 609 -24.98 17.97 -23.75
N ASN A 610 -23.80 17.82 -23.16
CA ASN A 610 -23.04 16.57 -23.14
C ASN A 610 -22.36 16.34 -21.78
N PRO A 611 -23.13 16.11 -20.70
CA PRO A 611 -22.54 15.74 -19.41
C PRO A 611 -21.88 14.37 -19.49
N ILE A 612 -20.78 14.19 -18.77
CA ILE A 612 -20.17 12.87 -18.57
C ILE A 612 -20.93 12.20 -17.43
N MET A 613 -21.74 11.20 -17.82
CA MET A 613 -22.59 10.43 -16.92
C MET A 613 -21.76 9.46 -16.07
N PRO A 614 -22.23 9.09 -14.86
CA PRO A 614 -21.50 8.17 -14.01
C PRO A 614 -21.62 6.76 -14.60
N THR A 615 -20.54 6.00 -14.56
CA THR A 615 -20.51 4.60 -15.03
C THR A 615 -20.40 3.60 -13.87
N ASP A 616 -20.30 4.10 -12.65
CA ASP A 616 -20.02 3.37 -11.44
C ASP A 616 -20.79 3.95 -10.25
N THR A 617 -20.81 3.18 -9.16
CA THR A 617 -21.48 3.55 -7.91
C THR A 617 -20.50 3.62 -6.74
N THR A 618 -20.95 4.14 -5.61
CA THR A 618 -20.26 4.07 -4.33
C THR A 618 -21.18 3.45 -3.30
N LEU A 619 -20.61 2.80 -2.28
CA LEU A 619 -21.39 2.25 -1.18
C LEU A 619 -21.29 3.18 0.01
N ASP A 620 -22.42 3.37 0.68
CA ASP A 620 -22.48 4.18 1.88
C ASP A 620 -23.35 3.52 2.94
N SER A 621 -22.87 3.49 4.17
CA SER A 621 -23.55 2.90 5.31
C SER A 621 -24.01 3.98 6.25
N MET A 622 -25.21 3.85 6.78
CA MET A 622 -25.85 4.91 7.56
C MET A 622 -26.53 4.36 8.78
N LEU A 623 -26.11 4.85 9.94
CA LEU A 623 -26.78 4.58 11.22
C LEU A 623 -28.14 5.28 11.25
N SER A 624 -29.09 4.70 11.97
CA SER A 624 -30.44 5.24 12.12
C SER A 624 -30.50 6.67 12.67
N ASP A 625 -29.54 7.03 13.54
CA ASP A 625 -29.39 8.38 14.12
C ASP A 625 -28.47 9.31 13.31
N ARG A 626 -27.89 8.79 12.22
CA ARG A 626 -26.94 9.48 11.33
C ARG A 626 -25.66 9.92 12.05
N GLY A 627 -25.30 9.24 13.13
CA GLY A 627 -24.12 9.53 13.95
C GLY A 627 -22.88 8.71 13.55
N PHE A 628 -21.98 8.55 14.52
CA PHE A 628 -20.74 7.78 14.42
C PHE A 628 -20.66 6.82 15.61
N ILE A 629 -19.94 5.72 15.44
CA ILE A 629 -19.56 4.81 16.53
C ILE A 629 -18.04 4.68 16.53
N LEU A 630 -17.42 5.02 17.66
CA LEU A 630 -15.99 4.88 17.93
C LEU A 630 -15.83 4.38 19.37
N ASP A 631 -16.07 3.08 19.59
CA ASP A 631 -16.13 2.52 20.93
C ASP A 631 -15.85 1.02 20.96
N TYR A 632 -15.65 0.46 22.16
CA TYR A 632 -15.54 -0.98 22.36
C TYR A 632 -16.84 -1.70 22.05
N VAL A 633 -16.73 -2.84 21.37
CA VAL A 633 -17.89 -3.69 21.09
C VAL A 633 -18.32 -4.40 22.38
N PRO A 634 -19.62 -4.40 22.73
CA PRO A 634 -20.12 -5.08 23.92
C PRO A 634 -19.74 -6.56 23.95
N GLY A 635 -19.24 -7.03 25.10
CA GLY A 635 -18.75 -8.40 25.28
C GLY A 635 -17.29 -8.62 24.82
N PHE A 636 -16.64 -7.59 24.27
CA PHE A 636 -15.24 -7.60 23.86
C PHE A 636 -14.49 -6.37 24.40
N GLU A 637 -14.84 -5.94 25.61
CA GLU A 637 -14.27 -4.76 26.27
C GLU A 637 -12.74 -4.86 26.32
N GLN A 638 -12.07 -3.73 26.05
CA GLN A 638 -10.60 -3.63 25.96
C GLN A 638 -9.95 -4.44 24.82
N LYS A 639 -10.71 -5.27 24.10
CA LYS A 639 -10.23 -6.17 23.05
C LYS A 639 -10.62 -5.73 21.65
N LEU A 640 -11.87 -5.31 21.44
CA LEU A 640 -12.37 -5.01 20.10
C LEU A 640 -13.03 -3.64 20.07
N VAL A 641 -12.51 -2.73 19.24
CA VAL A 641 -13.08 -1.41 18.97
C VAL A 641 -13.75 -1.41 17.61
N LEU A 642 -14.97 -0.87 17.53
CA LEU A 642 -15.67 -0.62 16.28
C LEU A 642 -15.56 0.85 15.92
N GLY A 643 -15.06 1.12 14.72
CA GLY A 643 -15.19 2.40 14.03
C GLY A 643 -16.14 2.26 12.85
N THR A 644 -17.32 2.84 12.94
CA THR A 644 -18.27 2.90 11.84
C THR A 644 -18.98 4.24 11.83
N ASP A 645 -19.43 4.66 10.67
CA ASP A 645 -19.89 6.02 10.45
C ASP A 645 -21.17 6.07 9.62
N SER A 646 -21.73 7.28 9.60
CA SER A 646 -22.70 7.73 8.61
C SER A 646 -22.04 8.81 7.75
N TRP A 647 -22.71 9.22 6.67
CA TRP A 647 -22.26 10.23 5.71
C TRP A 647 -21.31 11.31 6.26
N SER A 648 -20.21 11.56 5.53
CA SER A 648 -19.23 12.64 5.78
C SER A 648 -18.13 12.37 6.83
N SER A 649 -17.80 11.10 7.11
CA SER A 649 -16.70 10.75 8.01
C SER A 649 -15.31 11.09 7.50
N ILE A 650 -15.13 11.14 6.18
CA ILE A 650 -13.83 11.37 5.54
C ILE A 650 -13.16 12.63 6.07
N GLN A 651 -13.93 13.70 6.30
CA GLN A 651 -13.38 14.96 6.81
C GLN A 651 -12.81 14.86 8.23
N TYR A 652 -13.20 13.84 8.99
CA TYR A 652 -12.82 13.60 10.37
C TYR A 652 -11.77 12.50 10.55
N ILE A 653 -11.27 11.90 9.46
CA ILE A 653 -10.30 10.79 9.49
C ILE A 653 -9.12 11.04 10.45
N PRO A 654 -8.42 12.20 10.43
CA PRO A 654 -7.30 12.42 11.34
C PRO A 654 -7.69 12.34 12.82
N ALA A 655 -8.85 12.90 13.19
CA ALA A 655 -9.35 12.88 14.57
C ALA A 655 -9.85 11.48 14.96
N PHE A 656 -10.57 10.79 14.08
CA PHE A 656 -11.03 9.43 14.33
C PHE A 656 -9.86 8.46 14.50
N ALA A 657 -8.82 8.59 13.67
CA ALA A 657 -7.59 7.82 13.81
C ALA A 657 -6.90 8.06 15.16
N GLU A 658 -6.84 9.32 15.63
CA GLU A 658 -6.31 9.66 16.96
C GLU A 658 -7.15 9.03 18.08
N ILE A 659 -8.49 9.12 18.00
CA ILE A 659 -9.41 8.54 18.98
C ILE A 659 -9.27 7.02 19.05
N LEU A 660 -9.30 6.33 17.91
CA LEU A 660 -9.18 4.87 17.82
C LEU A 660 -7.82 4.41 18.36
N ALA A 661 -6.74 5.11 18.02
CA ALA A 661 -5.42 4.83 18.54
C ALA A 661 -5.38 4.95 20.07
N ARG A 662 -5.99 6.01 20.63
CA ARG A 662 -6.06 6.21 22.08
C ARG A 662 -6.86 5.13 22.79
N LEU A 663 -8.06 4.80 22.30
CA LEU A 663 -8.88 3.73 22.88
C LEU A 663 -8.07 2.45 23.01
N ILE A 664 -7.40 2.05 21.93
CA ILE A 664 -6.56 0.85 21.90
C ILE A 664 -5.34 0.94 22.83
N LEU A 665 -4.78 2.12 23.09
CA LEU A 665 -3.62 2.25 23.97
C LEU A 665 -4.00 2.39 25.46
N THR A 666 -5.19 2.92 25.79
CA THR A 666 -5.58 3.25 27.17
C THR A 666 -6.39 2.15 27.89
N ASN A 667 -6.48 0.94 27.34
CA ASN A 667 -7.22 -0.19 27.94
C ASN A 667 -8.65 0.19 28.42
N GLY A 668 -9.40 1.00 27.66
CA GLY A 668 -10.79 1.32 28.01
C GLY A 668 -11.02 2.60 28.82
N SER A 669 -10.00 3.39 29.16
CA SER A 669 -10.24 4.73 29.71
C SER A 669 -10.67 5.68 28.60
N SER A 670 -11.98 5.92 28.47
CA SER A 670 -12.59 6.96 27.61
C SER A 670 -12.77 8.30 28.32
N THR A 671 -12.43 8.39 29.62
CA THR A 671 -12.45 9.63 30.39
C THR A 671 -11.18 10.44 30.15
N TRP A 672 -11.15 11.19 29.05
CA TRP A 672 -10.09 12.16 28.79
C TRP A 672 -10.54 13.56 29.23
N SER A 673 -9.62 14.34 29.81
CA SER A 673 -9.88 15.71 30.25
C SER A 673 -9.73 16.75 29.14
N ASP A 674 -9.45 16.32 27.91
CA ASP A 674 -9.29 17.16 26.73
C ASP A 674 -10.52 17.16 25.82
N ASP A 675 -10.45 17.92 24.72
CA ASP A 675 -11.57 18.10 23.80
C ASP A 675 -12.08 16.75 23.23
N TYR A 676 -11.20 15.76 23.05
CA TYR A 676 -11.58 14.43 22.57
C TYR A 676 -12.47 13.69 23.57
N GLY A 677 -12.20 13.80 24.87
CA GLY A 677 -12.99 13.14 25.92
C GLY A 677 -14.42 13.66 26.01
N SER A 678 -14.62 14.94 25.70
CA SER A 678 -15.97 15.53 25.62
C SER A 678 -16.76 15.06 24.40
N ILE A 679 -16.08 14.80 23.28
CA ILE A 679 -16.71 14.46 22.00
C ILE A 679 -16.98 12.95 21.89
N ILE A 680 -16.09 12.11 22.42
CA ILE A 680 -16.20 10.65 22.25
C ILE A 680 -17.46 10.06 22.88
N GLN A 681 -18.01 10.71 23.91
CA GLN A 681 -19.26 10.27 24.56
C GLN A 681 -20.43 10.22 23.57
N ASP A 682 -20.48 11.15 22.60
CA ASP A 682 -21.52 11.20 21.56
C ASP A 682 -21.36 10.05 20.53
N PHE A 683 -20.19 9.40 20.50
CA PHE A 683 -19.82 8.31 19.59
C PHE A 683 -19.79 6.94 20.26
N SER A 684 -20.25 6.85 21.51
CA SER A 684 -20.31 5.57 22.21
C SER A 684 -21.32 4.63 21.56
N VAL A 685 -20.97 3.34 21.54
CA VAL A 685 -21.88 2.28 21.11
C VAL A 685 -22.95 1.98 22.16
N ASN A 686 -22.71 2.37 23.41
CA ASN A 686 -23.57 2.14 24.56
C ASN A 686 -24.69 3.20 24.71
N ILE A 687 -24.80 4.14 23.78
CA ILE A 687 -25.96 5.02 23.69
C ILE A 687 -27.19 4.13 23.36
N ASN A 688 -28.21 4.18 24.23
CA ASN A 688 -29.38 3.31 24.18
C ASN A 688 -29.97 3.18 22.77
N GLY A 689 -30.08 1.93 22.29
CA GLY A 689 -30.76 1.59 21.03
C GLY A 689 -29.87 1.51 19.78
N ARG A 690 -28.55 1.72 19.87
CA ARG A 690 -27.63 1.56 18.71
C ARG A 690 -27.33 0.08 18.37
N ILE A 691 -26.99 -0.74 19.36
CA ILE A 691 -26.81 -2.21 19.22
C ILE A 691 -28.03 -2.94 19.80
N ILE A 692 -28.56 -3.90 19.04
CA ILE A 692 -29.57 -4.86 19.51
C ILE A 692 -28.83 -6.15 19.86
N GLN A 693 -28.85 -6.54 21.14
CA GLN A 693 -28.32 -7.83 21.58
C GLN A 693 -29.18 -8.98 21.03
N PRO A 694 -28.61 -10.18 20.80
CA PRO A 694 -29.41 -11.35 20.44
C PRO A 694 -30.50 -11.59 21.50
N GLU A 695 -31.70 -11.97 21.07
CA GLU A 695 -32.79 -12.33 22.00
C GLU A 695 -32.28 -13.35 23.03
N PRO A 696 -32.65 -13.20 24.33
CA PRO A 696 -32.29 -14.19 25.32
C PRO A 696 -32.89 -15.54 24.93
N THR A 697 -32.05 -16.56 24.94
CA THR A 697 -32.42 -17.96 24.71
C THR A 697 -33.65 -18.29 25.56
N PRO A 698 -34.74 -18.85 25.00
CA PRO A 698 -35.95 -19.08 25.77
C PRO A 698 -35.66 -20.02 26.95
N GLN A 699 -35.91 -19.55 28.17
CA GLN A 699 -35.82 -20.38 29.37
C GLN A 699 -36.82 -21.55 29.28
N PRO A 700 -36.47 -22.73 29.81
CA PRO A 700 -37.31 -23.92 29.71
C PRO A 700 -38.47 -23.80 30.70
N ASN A 701 -39.65 -23.44 30.22
CA ASN A 701 -40.88 -23.52 31.00
C ASN A 701 -41.95 -24.30 30.25
N GLY A 702 -42.39 -25.40 30.88
CA GLY A 702 -43.78 -25.81 30.84
C GLY A 702 -44.16 -26.82 29.74
N VAL A 703 -44.14 -28.09 30.13
CA VAL A 703 -44.82 -29.19 29.43
C VAL A 703 -46.30 -28.85 29.20
N ALA A 704 -46.73 -28.87 27.94
CA ALA A 704 -48.11 -29.21 27.55
C ALA A 704 -48.14 -29.85 26.15
N ASN A 705 -48.31 -31.18 26.16
CA ASN A 705 -48.97 -32.05 25.17
C ASN A 705 -49.84 -31.31 24.12
N THR A 706 -49.93 -31.65 22.83
CA THR A 706 -49.78 -32.95 22.14
C THR A 706 -49.93 -32.76 20.62
N LYS A 707 -49.22 -33.61 19.87
CA LYS A 707 -49.61 -34.28 18.61
C LYS A 707 -49.53 -33.57 17.24
N ASN A 708 -48.80 -34.29 16.36
CA ASN A 708 -48.87 -34.41 14.90
C ASN A 708 -48.09 -33.37 14.06
N ASN A 709 -46.86 -33.67 13.65
CA ASN A 709 -46.58 -34.59 12.54
C ASN A 709 -45.07 -34.73 12.29
N THR A 710 -44.62 -35.97 12.46
CA THR A 710 -43.32 -36.52 12.07
C THR A 710 -43.30 -36.70 10.55
N ALA A 711 -42.35 -36.09 9.83
CA ALA A 711 -41.89 -36.61 8.56
C ALA A 711 -40.46 -36.14 8.26
N LEU A 712 -39.56 -37.13 8.17
CA LEU A 712 -38.32 -37.15 7.39
C LEU A 712 -37.12 -36.30 7.84
N ILE A 713 -36.20 -36.98 8.56
CA ILE A 713 -34.82 -37.31 8.14
C ILE A 713 -33.90 -37.22 9.37
N PHE A 714 -33.81 -38.32 10.12
CA PHE A 714 -32.66 -38.71 10.94
C PHE A 714 -32.86 -40.18 11.35
N SER A 715 -32.27 -41.11 10.62
CA SER A 715 -31.76 -42.40 11.15
C SER A 715 -31.29 -43.35 10.03
N VAL A 716 -30.14 -43.11 9.42
CA VAL A 716 -29.33 -44.24 8.88
C VAL A 716 -27.85 -43.93 9.05
N LEU A 717 -27.41 -43.95 10.31
CA LEU A 717 -26.02 -44.13 10.73
C LEU A 717 -26.07 -45.08 11.93
N LEU A 718 -26.15 -46.40 11.69
CA LEU A 718 -25.57 -47.49 12.53
C LEU A 718 -26.13 -48.88 12.15
N SER A 719 -25.82 -49.35 10.94
CA SER A 719 -25.76 -50.79 10.56
C SER A 719 -25.33 -50.78 9.10
N ILE A 720 -24.07 -51.02 8.75
CA ILE A 720 -23.54 -52.35 8.49
C ILE A 720 -22.01 -52.23 8.49
N TYR A 721 -21.41 -52.54 9.64
CA TYR A 721 -20.08 -53.15 9.72
C TYR A 721 -20.37 -54.66 9.84
N PHE A 722 -19.68 -55.49 9.06
CA PHE A 722 -19.86 -56.94 8.88
C PHE A 722 -20.98 -57.38 7.91
N LEU A 723 -20.60 -57.65 6.66
CA LEU A 723 -20.63 -59.00 6.07
C LEU A 723 -20.03 -58.99 4.65
N LEU A 724 -18.86 -59.62 4.54
CA LEU A 724 -18.39 -60.49 3.44
C LEU A 724 -18.05 -59.83 2.09
N SER A 725 -16.78 -59.80 1.65
CA SER A 725 -15.95 -60.90 1.13
C SER A 725 -16.34 -61.35 -0.29
N VAL A 726 -15.29 -61.54 -1.12
CA VAL A 726 -15.18 -62.43 -2.31
C VAL A 726 -15.28 -61.75 -3.70
N ASP A 727 -14.11 -61.73 -4.36
CA ASP A 727 -13.75 -61.97 -5.78
C ASP A 727 -14.63 -61.44 -6.92
N VAL A 728 -14.06 -60.65 -7.84
CA VAL A 728 -13.30 -61.07 -9.05
C VAL A 728 -12.49 -59.88 -9.57
#